data_AF-A0A835B5P9-F1
#
_entry.id   AF-A0A835B5P9-F1
#
_cell.length_a   1.000
_cell.length_b   1.000
_cell.length_c   1.000
_cell.angle_alpha   90.00
_cell.angle_beta   90.00
_cell.angle_gamma   90.00
#
_symmetry.space_group_name_H-M   'P 1'
#
loop_
_entity.id
_entity.type
_entity.pdbx_description
1 polymer ?
#
loop_
_entity_poly.entity_id
_entity_poly.type
_entity_poly.pdbx_seq_one_letter_code
_entity_poly.pdbx_strand_id
1 'polypeptide(L)'
;MMMMMVNALMKKQEDNPQSFLRLREGILLVAIQVVTVSYAAGLNPPGGVWADTKQDEHLIGNPILALTYHKRYTVFSSSNTTALMASSAVVLLLLFVRGDNSRRIWFNSLLRIVLSLGLVAMAVAYTAGSSRHKFTTAYASVSVGILFLYVLIIILVWIISASEGTAGTPVPGYSRSMVSAIFVASMTYTTGLNPPGGFWLDTQDGHRAGDPALLVHYRRRFTAFFVGNTIAFIASLFITPLVLTNNGLLDDVDDGVEDDPFDDLFKDCFLQCLYDILNYVQQCGLVIAYAAGSNMDKPYIAYVLLGGLALTPVVALIFVMTQKWFDRISVMIQKLFNLIFGMTQKWFKKVFKGSSDGDPTSSHDAGDSTSRDPTNTPAAPHDDNEGKSIEPFFVLMFTTFSAAVTYQAGLNPPGGLWPDDLDGHNAGHPILLAKQPTRYRVFMYCNSMALVASLVAIVMSLSQRCQTRRSRALSALLVLDLISLIGAYAAGCCRDVETSIHVIAMGGAIVVYVVFHMAFLMPSPDDKSPQPQGGGGQQEQKGVGWSRDLMLGILGATLTYQTGLTPPGGFWQRDDEFGHHAGEPVLLSTYPNRYIVFFYLNALCFMSSIFLTVFFVNRYLYEAGIRCRALFICVLAVFFGLIGAYAAGSYRTLGQSISMIKLGVVVFILIVSILLLVYRFGKKGNLIDEEQEEGNNQQTDTEPASSNKLESQEQHDVLEYLVLIGSIGATVTYQAGFAPPRGFWPDDSDGHAVGDPVLRDMNGYLYRLYFFFNTTAFLASSSIMNSGPLMIVVGKFLGMTKRTMKEKNQILYTALQAPTVLFAVGILGAYAAGSSSGWNNYIFSGALIAPVLLIIVLSSRVSKLVVKMANHLKVVSED
;
A
#
# COMPACT_ATOMS: atom_id res chain seq x y z
N MET A 1 4.08 -3.01 -48.83
CA MET A 1 4.41 -1.68 -48.27
C MET A 1 3.65 -1.40 -46.98
N MET A 2 2.31 -1.40 -46.96
CA MET A 2 1.49 -1.27 -45.73
C MET A 2 1.80 -2.35 -44.67
N MET A 3 2.03 -3.60 -45.08
CA MET A 3 2.41 -4.70 -44.18
C MET A 3 3.86 -4.59 -43.66
N MET A 4 4.76 -3.94 -44.42
CA MET A 4 6.13 -3.63 -43.97
C MET A 4 6.16 -2.41 -43.05
N MET A 5 5.26 -1.45 -43.24
CA MET A 5 5.06 -0.30 -42.36
C MET A 5 4.41 -0.72 -41.04
N VAL A 6 3.46 -1.66 -41.07
CA VAL A 6 2.90 -2.30 -39.86
C VAL A 6 3.98 -3.12 -39.13
N ASN A 7 4.82 -3.88 -39.84
CA ASN A 7 5.95 -4.58 -39.20
C ASN A 7 7.03 -3.63 -38.67
N ALA A 8 7.32 -2.51 -39.35
CA ALA A 8 8.25 -1.49 -38.87
C ALA A 8 7.71 -0.71 -37.67
N LEU A 9 6.39 -0.46 -37.61
CA LEU A 9 5.71 0.14 -36.45
C LEU A 9 5.64 -0.84 -35.28
N MET A 10 5.40 -2.14 -35.53
CA MET A 10 5.49 -3.17 -34.49
C MET A 10 6.91 -3.33 -33.95
N LYS A 11 7.94 -3.12 -34.78
CA LYS A 11 9.35 -3.14 -34.37
C LYS A 11 9.75 -1.89 -33.58
N LYS A 12 9.20 -0.71 -33.89
CA LYS A 12 9.42 0.55 -33.14
C LYS A 12 8.81 0.49 -31.73
N GLN A 13 7.85 -0.41 -31.50
CA GLN A 13 7.23 -0.64 -30.20
C GLN A 13 8.04 -1.60 -29.30
N GLU A 14 9.09 -2.21 -29.83
CA GLU A 14 10.00 -3.11 -29.10
C GLU A 14 11.02 -2.34 -28.22
N ASP A 15 11.14 -1.02 -28.41
CA ASP A 15 12.23 -0.19 -27.85
C ASP A 15 11.98 0.39 -26.43
N ASN A 16 10.85 0.12 -25.77
CA ASN A 16 10.67 0.53 -24.36
C ASN A 16 9.97 -0.52 -23.48
N PRO A 17 10.65 -1.62 -23.11
CA PRO A 17 10.11 -2.66 -22.23
C PRO A 17 9.69 -2.15 -20.84
N GLN A 18 10.31 -1.07 -20.33
CA GLN A 18 10.05 -0.56 -18.99
C GLN A 18 8.69 0.12 -18.82
N SER A 19 8.20 0.85 -19.83
CA SER A 19 6.90 1.53 -19.79
C SER A 19 5.73 0.55 -19.69
N PHE A 20 5.82 -0.51 -20.48
CA PHE A 20 4.85 -1.60 -20.55
C PHE A 20 4.71 -2.33 -19.21
N LEU A 21 5.83 -2.63 -18.56
CA LEU A 21 5.86 -3.35 -17.28
C LEU A 21 5.21 -2.51 -16.16
N ARG A 22 5.54 -1.22 -16.08
CA ARG A 22 4.97 -0.30 -15.08
C ARG A 22 3.46 -0.14 -15.20
N LEU A 23 2.93 -0.10 -16.42
CA LEU A 23 1.48 -0.06 -16.64
C LEU A 23 0.78 -1.27 -16.03
N ARG A 24 1.32 -2.47 -16.26
CA ARG A 24 0.73 -3.71 -15.74
C ARG A 24 0.79 -3.80 -14.22
N GLU A 25 1.90 -3.36 -13.62
CA GLU A 25 2.01 -3.23 -12.15
C GLU A 25 0.95 -2.27 -11.61
N GLY A 26 0.71 -1.15 -12.30
CA GLY A 26 -0.36 -0.23 -11.95
C GLY A 26 -1.76 -0.82 -12.04
N ILE A 27 -2.10 -1.47 -13.16
CA ILE A 27 -3.39 -2.15 -13.34
C ILE A 27 -3.59 -3.22 -12.25
N LEU A 28 -2.54 -3.99 -11.95
CA LEU A 28 -2.57 -5.00 -10.91
C LEU A 28 -2.83 -4.39 -9.54
N LEU A 29 -2.09 -3.34 -9.16
CA LEU A 29 -2.24 -2.65 -7.87
C LEU A 29 -3.68 -2.16 -7.66
N VAL A 30 -4.25 -1.50 -8.67
CA VAL A 30 -5.64 -1.02 -8.62
C VAL A 30 -6.61 -2.19 -8.48
N ALA A 31 -6.43 -3.25 -9.30
CA ALA A 31 -7.34 -4.38 -9.29
C ALA A 31 -7.31 -5.13 -7.94
N ILE A 32 -6.12 -5.37 -7.40
CA ILE A 32 -5.90 -5.92 -6.06
C ILE A 32 -6.61 -5.07 -5.00
N GLN A 33 -6.47 -3.74 -5.10
CA GLN A 33 -7.10 -2.82 -4.16
C GLN A 33 -8.63 -2.92 -4.19
N VAL A 34 -9.23 -2.90 -5.38
CA VAL A 34 -10.69 -3.03 -5.54
C VAL A 34 -11.18 -4.37 -5.00
N VAL A 35 -10.46 -5.47 -5.27
CA VAL A 35 -10.76 -6.78 -4.67
C VAL A 35 -10.75 -6.72 -3.15
N THR A 36 -9.73 -6.07 -2.57
CA THR A 36 -9.55 -5.97 -1.11
C THR A 36 -10.77 -5.36 -0.44
N VAL A 37 -11.13 -4.17 -0.90
CA VAL A 37 -12.14 -3.34 -0.24
C VAL A 37 -13.54 -3.83 -0.51
N SER A 38 -13.79 -4.38 -1.70
CA SER A 38 -15.06 -5.03 -2.00
C SER A 38 -15.26 -6.32 -1.20
N TYR A 39 -14.21 -7.11 -1.00
CA TYR A 39 -14.27 -8.30 -0.15
C TYR A 39 -14.62 -7.92 1.29
N ALA A 40 -13.90 -6.96 1.87
CA ALA A 40 -14.15 -6.48 3.24
C ALA A 40 -15.56 -5.90 3.41
N ALA A 41 -16.02 -5.07 2.47
CA ALA A 41 -17.34 -4.45 2.51
C ALA A 41 -18.50 -5.43 2.33
N GLY A 42 -18.30 -6.54 1.61
CA GLY A 42 -19.33 -7.57 1.48
C GLY A 42 -19.56 -8.35 2.78
N LEU A 43 -18.48 -8.60 3.54
CA LEU A 43 -18.53 -9.30 4.82
C LEU A 43 -18.97 -8.40 5.98
N ASN A 44 -18.66 -7.11 5.89
CA ASN A 44 -19.08 -6.06 6.81
C ASN A 44 -19.98 -5.05 6.07
N PRO A 45 -21.27 -5.38 5.88
CA PRO A 45 -22.18 -4.59 5.06
C PRO A 45 -22.44 -3.20 5.67
N PRO A 46 -22.68 -2.18 4.83
CA PRO A 46 -23.00 -0.84 5.31
C PRO A 46 -24.31 -0.84 6.10
N GLY A 47 -24.36 -0.04 7.16
CA GLY A 47 -25.48 -0.03 8.10
C GLY A 47 -25.35 -1.07 9.22
N GLY A 48 -24.30 -1.89 9.23
CA GLY A 48 -24.06 -2.87 10.26
C GLY A 48 -24.98 -4.08 10.17
N VAL A 49 -24.98 -4.86 11.24
CA VAL A 49 -25.75 -6.11 11.40
C VAL A 49 -26.56 -6.04 12.69
N TRP A 50 -27.70 -6.74 12.71
CA TRP A 50 -28.53 -6.80 13.92
C TRP A 50 -27.79 -7.48 15.07
N ALA A 51 -27.89 -6.90 16.27
CA ALA A 51 -27.28 -7.41 17.50
C ALA A 51 -28.21 -8.32 18.32
N ASP A 52 -29.51 -8.34 17.97
CA ASP A 52 -30.54 -9.14 18.63
C ASP A 52 -31.36 -9.93 17.59
N THR A 53 -32.17 -10.87 18.09
CA THR A 53 -33.17 -11.58 17.30
C THR A 53 -34.56 -11.22 17.78
N LYS A 54 -35.42 -10.78 16.87
CA LYS A 54 -36.85 -10.58 17.12
C LYS A 54 -37.62 -11.52 16.20
N GLN A 55 -38.29 -12.51 16.80
CA GLN A 55 -39.16 -13.43 16.07
C GLN A 55 -40.15 -12.61 15.23
N ASP A 56 -40.15 -12.85 13.92
CA ASP A 56 -40.94 -12.18 12.87
C ASP A 56 -40.43 -10.84 12.28
N GLU A 57 -39.36 -10.23 12.81
CA GLU A 57 -38.77 -9.00 12.24
C GLU A 57 -37.37 -9.25 11.64
N HIS A 58 -36.43 -9.68 12.47
CA HIS A 58 -35.03 -9.82 12.08
C HIS A 58 -34.28 -10.85 12.92
N LEU A 59 -33.21 -11.35 12.32
CA LEU A 59 -32.33 -12.37 12.91
C LEU A 59 -30.95 -11.75 13.16
N ILE A 60 -30.35 -12.08 14.29
CA ILE A 60 -29.02 -11.59 14.68
C ILE A 60 -27.96 -11.89 13.60
N GLY A 61 -27.07 -10.93 13.38
CA GLY A 61 -26.00 -11.01 12.38
C GLY A 61 -26.44 -10.82 10.93
N ASN A 62 -27.74 -10.67 10.65
CA ASN A 62 -28.21 -10.27 9.32
C ASN A 62 -27.94 -8.78 9.06
N PRO A 63 -27.66 -8.37 7.80
CA PRO A 63 -27.43 -6.97 7.45
C PRO A 63 -28.67 -6.10 7.71
N ILE A 64 -28.52 -5.00 8.46
CA ILE A 64 -29.65 -4.12 8.79
C ILE A 64 -30.24 -3.46 7.53
N LEU A 65 -29.35 -2.96 6.67
CA LEU A 65 -29.73 -2.23 5.45
C LEU A 65 -30.53 -3.09 4.47
N ALA A 66 -30.41 -4.42 4.54
CA ALA A 66 -31.17 -5.35 3.71
C ALA A 66 -32.68 -5.30 4.00
N LEU A 67 -33.05 -5.01 5.25
CA LEU A 67 -34.44 -4.88 5.69
C LEU A 67 -34.90 -3.42 5.66
N THR A 68 -34.12 -2.48 6.20
CA THR A 68 -34.55 -1.07 6.35
C THR A 68 -34.52 -0.28 5.03
N TYR A 69 -33.54 -0.56 4.15
CA TYR A 69 -33.37 0.12 2.87
C TYR A 69 -33.08 -0.88 1.73
N HIS A 70 -33.98 -1.84 1.54
CA HIS A 70 -33.82 -2.96 0.60
C HIS A 70 -33.28 -2.57 -0.79
N LYS A 71 -33.85 -1.54 -1.44
CA LYS A 71 -33.40 -1.10 -2.78
C LYS A 71 -31.92 -0.69 -2.79
N ARG A 72 -31.47 0.01 -1.74
CA ARG A 72 -30.07 0.47 -1.63
C ARG A 72 -29.13 -0.69 -1.36
N TYR A 73 -29.52 -1.59 -0.45
CA TYR A 73 -28.73 -2.78 -0.16
C TYR A 73 -28.55 -3.67 -1.39
N THR A 74 -29.61 -3.87 -2.18
CA THR A 74 -29.52 -4.65 -3.42
C THR A 74 -28.56 -4.02 -4.43
N VAL A 75 -28.65 -2.70 -4.66
CA VAL A 75 -27.72 -1.97 -5.54
C VAL A 75 -26.28 -2.02 -5.01
N PHE A 76 -26.09 -1.83 -3.71
CA PHE A 76 -24.80 -1.95 -3.05
C PHE A 76 -24.21 -3.36 -3.27
N SER A 77 -24.95 -4.40 -2.91
CA SER A 77 -24.49 -5.78 -2.96
C SER A 77 -24.19 -6.25 -4.38
N SER A 78 -25.04 -5.89 -5.35
CA SER A 78 -24.81 -6.23 -6.76
C SER A 78 -23.57 -5.53 -7.32
N SER A 79 -23.47 -4.20 -7.11
CA SER A 79 -22.37 -3.41 -7.65
C SER A 79 -21.04 -3.75 -6.98
N ASN A 80 -21.04 -4.01 -5.66
CA ASN A 80 -19.85 -4.43 -4.93
C ASN A 80 -19.33 -5.79 -5.43
N THR A 81 -20.24 -6.73 -5.70
CA THR A 81 -19.88 -8.05 -6.23
C THR A 81 -19.38 -7.96 -7.67
N THR A 82 -19.96 -7.10 -8.49
CA THR A 82 -19.45 -6.80 -9.83
C THR A 82 -18.04 -6.21 -9.77
N ALA A 83 -17.77 -5.27 -8.86
CA ALA A 83 -16.44 -4.69 -8.66
C ALA A 83 -15.42 -5.75 -8.24
N LEU A 84 -15.79 -6.62 -7.28
CA LEU A 84 -14.97 -7.75 -6.84
C LEU A 84 -14.64 -8.70 -7.99
N MET A 85 -15.65 -9.11 -8.77
CA MET A 85 -15.51 -10.07 -9.86
C MET A 85 -14.71 -9.52 -11.04
N ALA A 86 -15.00 -8.29 -11.48
CA ALA A 86 -14.30 -7.65 -12.59
C ALA A 86 -12.80 -7.46 -12.26
N SER A 87 -12.50 -6.93 -11.08
CA SER A 87 -11.11 -6.72 -10.65
C SER A 87 -10.37 -8.02 -10.39
N SER A 88 -11.05 -9.04 -9.84
CA SER A 88 -10.50 -10.39 -9.70
C SER A 88 -10.14 -11.02 -11.05
N ALA A 89 -10.97 -10.80 -12.08
CA ALA A 89 -10.69 -11.27 -13.44
C ALA A 89 -9.45 -10.58 -14.04
N VAL A 90 -9.30 -9.27 -13.82
CA VAL A 90 -8.11 -8.50 -14.22
C VAL A 90 -6.84 -9.06 -13.56
N VAL A 91 -6.89 -9.33 -12.25
CA VAL A 91 -5.76 -9.94 -11.51
C VAL A 91 -5.38 -11.29 -12.12
N LEU A 92 -6.35 -12.18 -12.33
CA LEU A 92 -6.08 -13.50 -12.91
C LEU A 92 -5.53 -13.38 -14.34
N LEU A 93 -6.17 -12.60 -15.21
CA LEU A 93 -5.72 -12.41 -16.59
C LEU A 93 -4.29 -11.87 -16.65
N LEU A 94 -3.92 -10.93 -15.77
CA LEU A 94 -2.56 -10.42 -15.63
C LEU A 94 -1.58 -11.49 -15.14
N LEU A 95 -1.97 -12.38 -14.24
CA LEU A 95 -1.14 -13.47 -13.73
C LEU A 95 -0.86 -14.55 -14.79
N PHE A 96 -1.90 -14.91 -15.55
CA PHE A 96 -1.88 -16.01 -16.51
C PHE A 96 -1.23 -15.64 -17.85
N VAL A 97 -1.38 -14.39 -18.32
CA VAL A 97 -0.80 -13.96 -19.59
C VAL A 97 0.61 -13.38 -19.35
N ARG A 98 1.64 -14.17 -19.70
CA ARG A 98 3.08 -13.86 -19.56
C ARG A 98 3.77 -13.81 -20.94
N GLY A 99 4.95 -13.18 -21.00
CA GLY A 99 5.81 -13.15 -22.20
C GLY A 99 5.26 -12.28 -23.34
N ASP A 100 5.60 -12.59 -24.59
CA ASP A 100 5.24 -11.76 -25.75
C ASP A 100 3.73 -11.70 -26.02
N ASN A 101 3.00 -12.75 -25.62
CA ASN A 101 1.53 -12.75 -25.60
C ASN A 101 0.92 -11.63 -24.73
N SER A 102 1.66 -11.13 -23.75
CA SER A 102 1.24 -10.05 -22.86
C SER A 102 1.37 -8.66 -23.49
N ARG A 103 2.27 -8.47 -24.47
CA ARG A 103 2.54 -7.18 -25.12
C ARG A 103 1.44 -6.75 -26.09
N ARG A 104 0.42 -7.58 -26.32
CA ARG A 104 -0.68 -7.29 -27.26
C ARG A 104 -1.48 -6.07 -26.80
N ILE A 105 -1.59 -5.06 -27.67
CA ILE A 105 -2.28 -3.79 -27.40
C ILE A 105 -3.74 -4.04 -26.97
N TRP A 106 -4.48 -4.82 -27.76
CA TRP A 106 -5.90 -5.12 -27.49
C TRP A 106 -6.13 -5.76 -26.11
N PHE A 107 -5.20 -6.59 -25.63
CA PHE A 107 -5.31 -7.26 -24.34
C PHE A 107 -5.17 -6.27 -23.19
N ASN A 108 -4.22 -5.33 -23.29
CA ASN A 108 -4.04 -4.30 -22.26
C ASN A 108 -5.17 -3.28 -22.29
N SER A 109 -5.70 -2.93 -23.46
CA SER A 109 -6.92 -2.13 -23.57
C SER A 109 -8.12 -2.83 -22.92
N LEU A 110 -8.29 -4.15 -23.14
CA LEU A 110 -9.32 -4.95 -22.46
C LEU A 110 -9.16 -4.89 -20.93
N LEU A 111 -7.95 -5.08 -20.41
CA LEU A 111 -7.71 -5.00 -18.96
C LEU A 111 -8.05 -3.63 -18.38
N ARG A 112 -7.68 -2.54 -19.06
CA ARG A 112 -8.01 -1.18 -18.65
C ARG A 112 -9.52 -0.94 -18.63
N ILE A 113 -10.23 -1.40 -19.68
CA ILE A 113 -11.69 -1.29 -19.77
C ILE A 113 -12.34 -2.05 -18.61
N VAL A 114 -12.03 -3.33 -18.41
CA VAL A 114 -12.62 -4.16 -17.34
C VAL A 114 -12.32 -3.57 -15.96
N LEU A 115 -11.10 -3.07 -15.74
CA LEU A 115 -10.72 -2.40 -14.49
C LEU A 115 -11.54 -1.13 -14.26
N SER A 116 -11.69 -0.27 -15.27
CA SER A 116 -12.48 0.96 -15.19
C SER A 116 -13.95 0.67 -14.91
N LEU A 117 -14.54 -0.37 -15.51
CA LEU A 117 -15.87 -0.84 -15.14
C LEU A 117 -15.94 -1.28 -13.67
N GLY A 118 -14.90 -1.97 -13.17
CA GLY A 118 -14.77 -2.33 -11.76
C GLY A 118 -14.76 -1.11 -10.83
N LEU A 119 -14.04 -0.04 -11.20
CA LEU A 119 -13.99 1.22 -10.44
C LEU A 119 -15.34 1.94 -10.43
N VAL A 120 -16.05 1.97 -11.56
CA VAL A 120 -17.42 2.52 -11.64
C VAL A 120 -18.36 1.71 -10.75
N ALA A 121 -18.31 0.38 -10.81
CA ALA A 121 -19.13 -0.49 -9.97
C ALA A 121 -18.83 -0.27 -8.48
N MET A 122 -17.56 -0.09 -8.11
CA MET A 122 -17.14 0.29 -6.76
C MET A 122 -17.72 1.65 -6.35
N ALA A 123 -17.72 2.65 -7.23
CA ALA A 123 -18.29 3.97 -6.96
C ALA A 123 -19.83 3.92 -6.76
N VAL A 124 -20.53 3.08 -7.53
CA VAL A 124 -21.97 2.83 -7.35
C VAL A 124 -22.24 2.11 -6.02
N ALA A 125 -21.39 1.15 -5.64
CA ALA A 125 -21.50 0.50 -4.34
C ALA A 125 -21.30 1.51 -3.20
N TYR A 126 -20.29 2.38 -3.31
CA TYR A 126 -20.03 3.44 -2.34
C TYR A 126 -21.24 4.35 -2.16
N THR A 127 -21.82 4.86 -3.26
CA THR A 127 -22.98 5.77 -3.18
C THR A 127 -24.19 5.10 -2.54
N ALA A 128 -24.51 3.87 -2.92
CA ALA A 128 -25.63 3.13 -2.38
C ALA A 128 -25.45 2.77 -0.89
N GLY A 129 -24.23 2.42 -0.48
CA GLY A 129 -23.93 1.98 0.88
C GLY A 129 -23.72 3.13 1.88
N SER A 130 -23.05 4.21 1.47
CA SER A 130 -22.70 5.34 2.35
C SER A 130 -23.82 6.38 2.52
N SER A 131 -24.75 6.45 1.56
CA SER A 131 -25.80 7.48 1.58
C SER A 131 -26.97 7.10 2.50
N ARG A 132 -27.51 8.09 3.22
CA ARG A 132 -28.72 7.94 4.07
C ARG A 132 -29.81 8.93 3.68
N HIS A 133 -29.53 10.23 3.77
CA HIS A 133 -30.51 11.27 3.47
C HIS A 133 -30.47 11.76 2.02
N LYS A 134 -31.47 12.60 1.66
CA LYS A 134 -31.60 13.19 0.31
C LYS A 134 -30.33 13.93 -0.12
N PHE A 135 -29.74 14.74 0.78
CA PHE A 135 -28.52 15.50 0.49
C PHE A 135 -27.32 14.58 0.16
N THR A 136 -27.00 13.63 1.05
CA THR A 136 -25.86 12.72 0.85
C THR A 136 -26.04 11.90 -0.43
N THR A 137 -27.27 11.45 -0.68
CA THR A 137 -27.60 10.67 -1.89
C THR A 137 -27.44 11.50 -3.15
N ALA A 138 -27.99 12.73 -3.18
CA ALA A 138 -27.89 13.62 -4.33
C ALA A 138 -26.43 13.99 -4.62
N TYR A 139 -25.69 14.41 -3.58
CA TYR A 139 -24.28 14.78 -3.69
C TYR A 139 -23.45 13.63 -4.27
N ALA A 140 -23.52 12.45 -3.66
CA ALA A 140 -22.70 11.32 -4.08
C ALA A 140 -23.13 10.76 -5.45
N SER A 141 -24.43 10.75 -5.77
CA SER A 141 -24.92 10.31 -7.09
C SER A 141 -24.48 11.24 -8.22
N VAL A 142 -24.51 12.57 -7.99
CA VAL A 142 -24.00 13.54 -8.98
C VAL A 142 -22.50 13.35 -9.19
N SER A 143 -21.72 13.20 -8.11
CA SER A 143 -20.28 12.95 -8.23
C SER A 143 -19.95 11.68 -9.01
N VAL A 144 -20.69 10.58 -8.79
CA VAL A 144 -20.51 9.33 -9.55
C VAL A 144 -21.00 9.45 -10.98
N GLY A 145 -22.07 10.23 -11.25
CA GLY A 145 -22.51 10.52 -12.61
C GLY A 145 -21.43 11.24 -13.43
N ILE A 146 -20.76 12.24 -12.85
CA ILE A 146 -19.64 12.94 -13.49
C ILE A 146 -18.47 11.98 -13.74
N LEU A 147 -18.12 11.16 -12.73
CA LEU A 147 -17.06 10.15 -12.88
C LEU A 147 -17.39 9.15 -13.99
N PHE A 148 -18.64 8.69 -14.10
CA PHE A 148 -19.06 7.75 -15.13
C PHE A 148 -18.89 8.32 -16.54
N LEU A 149 -19.33 9.57 -16.77
CA LEU A 149 -19.14 10.24 -18.06
C LEU A 149 -17.65 10.39 -18.41
N TYR A 150 -16.82 10.75 -17.43
CA TYR A 150 -15.37 10.83 -17.58
C TYR A 150 -14.74 9.49 -17.96
N VAL A 151 -15.12 8.40 -17.27
CA VAL A 151 -14.62 7.05 -17.57
C VAL A 151 -15.04 6.60 -18.97
N LEU A 152 -16.26 6.93 -19.41
CA LEU A 152 -16.71 6.64 -20.77
C LEU A 152 -15.87 7.37 -21.83
N ILE A 153 -15.53 8.64 -21.59
CA ILE A 153 -14.63 9.41 -22.48
C ILE A 153 -13.26 8.73 -22.57
N ILE A 154 -12.69 8.33 -21.43
CA ILE A 154 -11.40 7.63 -21.39
C ILE A 154 -11.45 6.27 -22.09
N ILE A 155 -12.52 5.49 -21.90
CA ILE A 155 -12.68 4.21 -22.59
C ILE A 155 -12.78 4.43 -24.10
N LEU A 156 -13.55 5.42 -24.55
CA LEU A 156 -13.66 5.77 -25.96
C LEU A 156 -12.30 6.13 -26.55
N VAL A 157 -11.54 6.97 -25.83
CA VAL A 157 -10.16 7.31 -26.16
C VAL A 157 -9.30 6.05 -26.32
N TRP A 158 -9.31 5.14 -25.36
CA TRP A 158 -8.50 3.91 -25.43
C TRP A 158 -8.90 2.97 -26.58
N ILE A 159 -10.18 2.94 -26.95
CA ILE A 159 -10.66 2.16 -28.10
C ILE A 159 -10.12 2.75 -29.40
N ILE A 160 -10.15 4.08 -29.52
CA ILE A 160 -9.62 4.81 -30.69
C ILE A 160 -8.11 4.61 -30.81
N SER A 161 -7.33 4.84 -29.74
CA SER A 161 -5.87 4.64 -29.79
C SER A 161 -5.50 3.20 -30.12
N ALA A 162 -6.26 2.23 -29.60
CA ALA A 162 -6.02 0.82 -29.92
C ALA A 162 -6.24 0.49 -31.40
N SER A 163 -7.07 1.27 -32.10
CA SER A 163 -7.32 1.13 -33.54
C SER A 163 -6.23 1.79 -34.40
N GLU A 164 -5.61 2.85 -33.89
CA GLU A 164 -4.60 3.65 -34.60
C GLU A 164 -3.16 3.16 -34.35
N GLY A 165 -2.95 2.32 -33.33
CA GLY A 165 -1.62 1.75 -33.03
C GLY A 165 -0.67 2.74 -32.33
N THR A 166 -1.14 3.92 -31.96
CA THR A 166 -0.38 4.97 -31.28
C THR A 166 -0.28 4.67 -29.79
N ALA A 167 0.93 4.32 -29.33
CA ALA A 167 1.21 4.05 -27.93
C ALA A 167 2.34 4.95 -27.43
N GLY A 168 1.99 6.08 -26.81
CA GLY A 168 2.98 6.98 -26.23
C GLY A 168 3.73 6.40 -25.06
N THR A 169 4.80 7.10 -24.71
CA THR A 169 5.63 6.75 -23.56
C THR A 169 5.03 7.33 -22.28
N PRO A 170 4.89 6.55 -21.20
CA PRO A 170 4.42 7.05 -19.91
C PRO A 170 5.46 7.99 -19.29
N VAL A 171 5.03 9.18 -18.91
CA VAL A 171 5.92 10.20 -18.32
C VAL A 171 6.34 9.77 -16.90
N PRO A 172 7.65 9.82 -16.57
CA PRO A 172 8.15 9.44 -15.25
C PRO A 172 7.71 10.44 -14.17
N GLY A 173 6.70 10.07 -13.39
CA GLY A 173 6.16 10.86 -12.28
C GLY A 173 4.83 10.35 -11.73
N TYR A 174 4.05 9.69 -12.59
CA TYR A 174 2.67 9.29 -12.31
C TYR A 174 2.49 8.06 -11.42
N SER A 175 3.49 7.18 -11.28
CA SER A 175 3.42 5.95 -10.46
C SER A 175 3.17 6.25 -8.98
N ARG A 176 3.88 7.23 -8.41
CA ARG A 176 3.73 7.66 -7.01
C ARG A 176 2.31 8.18 -6.70
N SER A 177 1.80 8.97 -7.64
CA SER A 177 0.41 9.42 -7.73
C SER A 177 -0.65 8.36 -7.55
N MET A 178 -0.48 7.36 -8.40
CA MET A 178 -1.39 6.23 -8.52
C MET A 178 -1.38 5.41 -7.24
N VAL A 179 -0.22 5.12 -6.65
CA VAL A 179 -0.15 4.44 -5.35
C VAL A 179 -0.93 5.24 -4.29
N SER A 180 -0.68 6.54 -4.17
CA SER A 180 -1.43 7.39 -3.23
C SER A 180 -2.94 7.35 -3.48
N ALA A 181 -3.38 7.51 -4.73
CA ALA A 181 -4.79 7.51 -5.11
C ALA A 181 -5.45 6.16 -4.79
N ILE A 182 -4.80 5.04 -5.11
CA ILE A 182 -5.28 3.69 -4.80
C ILE A 182 -5.54 3.53 -3.30
N PHE A 183 -4.58 3.94 -2.46
CA PHE A 183 -4.73 3.85 -1.01
C PHE A 183 -5.78 4.82 -0.46
N VAL A 184 -5.89 6.04 -0.99
CA VAL A 184 -6.96 6.97 -0.57
C VAL A 184 -8.34 6.47 -1.00
N ALA A 185 -8.48 5.90 -2.19
CA ALA A 185 -9.72 5.25 -2.63
C ALA A 185 -10.13 4.14 -1.66
N SER A 186 -9.17 3.33 -1.21
CA SER A 186 -9.37 2.27 -0.23
C SER A 186 -9.87 2.77 1.12
N MET A 187 -9.15 3.75 1.67
CA MET A 187 -9.45 4.37 2.95
C MET A 187 -10.87 4.89 2.96
N THR A 188 -11.18 5.74 1.99
CA THR A 188 -12.44 6.47 1.90
C THR A 188 -13.62 5.55 1.58
N TYR A 189 -13.41 4.50 0.77
CA TYR A 189 -14.44 3.49 0.54
C TYR A 189 -14.81 2.76 1.82
N THR A 190 -13.81 2.28 2.57
CA THR A 190 -14.03 1.51 3.80
C THR A 190 -14.70 2.34 4.88
N THR A 191 -14.24 3.58 5.09
CA THR A 191 -14.78 4.49 6.12
C THR A 191 -16.09 5.14 5.72
N GLY A 192 -16.34 5.34 4.42
CA GLY A 192 -17.64 5.86 3.97
C GLY A 192 -18.76 4.83 4.14
N LEU A 193 -18.45 3.53 4.02
CA LEU A 193 -19.41 2.46 4.29
C LEU A 193 -19.59 2.19 5.78
N ASN A 194 -18.58 2.47 6.60
CA ASN A 194 -18.59 2.35 8.06
C ASN A 194 -18.24 3.69 8.71
N PRO A 195 -19.20 4.64 8.77
CA PRO A 195 -18.95 5.97 9.26
C PRO A 195 -18.58 5.97 10.76
N PRO A 196 -17.94 7.04 11.24
CA PRO A 196 -17.47 7.13 12.62
C PRO A 196 -18.61 7.04 13.63
N GLY A 197 -18.37 6.37 14.75
CA GLY A 197 -19.37 6.12 15.79
C GLY A 197 -20.31 4.95 15.49
N GLY A 198 -20.18 4.29 14.34
CA GLY A 198 -21.01 3.13 14.00
C GLY A 198 -22.44 3.50 13.61
N PHE A 199 -23.38 2.60 13.91
CA PHE A 199 -24.77 2.70 13.48
C PHE A 199 -25.72 2.49 14.64
N TRP A 200 -26.91 3.08 14.53
CA TRP A 200 -28.03 2.74 15.38
C TRP A 200 -28.49 1.30 15.12
N LEU A 201 -28.71 0.55 16.19
CA LEU A 201 -29.16 -0.84 16.14
C LEU A 201 -30.67 -0.98 16.28
N ASP A 202 -31.39 0.08 16.58
CA ASP A 202 -32.83 0.09 16.81
C ASP A 202 -33.53 1.20 16.01
N THR A 203 -34.87 1.20 16.04
CA THR A 203 -35.68 2.22 15.37
C THR A 203 -36.59 2.88 16.40
N GLN A 204 -36.42 4.19 16.60
CA GLN A 204 -37.22 5.02 17.51
C GLN A 204 -37.58 6.36 16.86
N ASP A 205 -38.30 7.22 17.59
CA ASP A 205 -38.66 8.56 17.11
C ASP A 205 -37.43 9.47 17.02
N GLY A 206 -36.83 9.54 15.83
CA GLY A 206 -35.68 10.40 15.54
C GLY A 206 -34.59 9.74 14.70
N HIS A 207 -34.53 8.42 14.70
CA HIS A 207 -33.52 7.62 13.97
C HIS A 207 -34.07 6.26 13.52
N ARG A 208 -33.45 5.66 12.50
CA ARG A 208 -33.76 4.30 12.07
C ARG A 208 -32.55 3.39 12.22
N ALA A 209 -32.81 2.10 12.37
CA ALA A 209 -31.75 1.10 12.42
C ALA A 209 -30.89 1.15 11.15
N GLY A 210 -29.58 1.20 11.33
CA GLY A 210 -28.59 1.34 10.27
C GLY A 210 -28.28 2.80 9.88
N ASP A 211 -28.93 3.79 10.49
CA ASP A 211 -28.53 5.19 10.37
C ASP A 211 -27.21 5.42 11.14
N PRO A 212 -26.26 6.22 10.62
CA PRO A 212 -25.00 6.53 11.29
C PRO A 212 -25.22 7.25 12.62
N ALA A 213 -24.52 6.83 13.68
CA ALA A 213 -24.64 7.44 15.01
C ALA A 213 -24.30 8.95 14.98
N LEU A 214 -23.17 9.29 14.35
CA LEU A 214 -22.68 10.67 14.23
C LEU A 214 -23.67 11.63 13.55
N LEU A 215 -24.57 11.10 12.72
CA LEU A 215 -25.53 11.90 11.96
C LEU A 215 -26.63 12.51 12.83
N VAL A 216 -27.09 11.76 13.85
CA VAL A 216 -28.18 12.16 14.74
C VAL A 216 -27.69 13.21 15.73
N HIS A 217 -26.61 12.90 16.47
CA HIS A 217 -26.08 13.78 17.52
C HIS A 217 -25.24 14.94 16.97
N TYR A 218 -24.52 14.74 15.86
CA TYR A 218 -23.54 15.70 15.36
C TYR A 218 -23.65 15.93 13.84
N ARG A 219 -24.85 16.26 13.36
CA ARG A 219 -25.17 16.45 11.92
C ARG A 219 -24.15 17.29 11.13
N ARG A 220 -23.63 18.39 11.69
CA ARG A 220 -22.62 19.24 11.01
C ARG A 220 -21.29 18.51 10.82
N ARG A 221 -20.85 17.75 11.82
CA ARG A 221 -19.61 16.94 11.76
C ARG A 221 -19.77 15.82 10.75
N PHE A 222 -20.87 15.08 10.81
CA PHE A 222 -21.17 14.03 9.84
C PHE A 222 -21.21 14.58 8.40
N THR A 223 -21.82 15.74 8.18
CA THR A 223 -21.88 16.36 6.84
C THR A 223 -20.48 16.72 6.34
N ALA A 224 -19.64 17.34 7.17
CA ALA A 224 -18.27 17.68 6.81
C ALA A 224 -17.42 16.42 6.54
N PHE A 225 -17.57 15.39 7.37
CA PHE A 225 -16.94 14.07 7.17
C PHE A 225 -17.35 13.47 5.82
N PHE A 226 -18.66 13.36 5.56
CA PHE A 226 -19.19 12.74 4.35
C PHE A 226 -18.73 13.46 3.08
N VAL A 227 -18.77 14.80 3.08
CA VAL A 227 -18.32 15.62 1.94
C VAL A 227 -16.81 15.45 1.73
N GLY A 228 -15.99 15.62 2.77
CA GLY A 228 -14.54 15.45 2.67
C GLY A 228 -14.13 14.05 2.19
N ASN A 229 -14.76 13.02 2.75
CA ASN A 229 -14.50 11.62 2.40
C ASN A 229 -14.89 11.32 0.95
N THR A 230 -16.06 11.81 0.51
CA THR A 230 -16.55 11.60 -0.86
C THR A 230 -15.71 12.37 -1.88
N ILE A 231 -15.25 13.58 -1.57
CA ILE A 231 -14.32 14.35 -2.41
C ILE A 231 -13.02 13.57 -2.59
N ALA A 232 -12.43 13.07 -1.48
CA ALA A 232 -11.21 12.30 -1.52
C ALA A 232 -11.37 11.01 -2.33
N PHE A 233 -12.48 10.29 -2.13
CA PHE A 233 -12.81 9.09 -2.89
C PHE A 233 -12.93 9.37 -4.38
N ILE A 234 -13.74 10.34 -4.78
CA ILE A 234 -14.00 10.64 -6.18
C ILE A 234 -12.73 11.17 -6.88
N ALA A 235 -11.99 12.08 -6.24
CA ALA A 235 -10.71 12.58 -6.78
C ALA A 235 -9.71 11.44 -7.03
N SER A 236 -9.62 10.46 -6.12
CA SER A 236 -8.76 9.30 -6.30
C SER A 236 -9.18 8.40 -7.48
N LEU A 237 -10.48 8.29 -7.73
CA LEU A 237 -11.02 7.56 -8.89
C LEU A 237 -10.88 8.32 -10.21
N PHE A 238 -10.73 9.64 -10.20
CA PHE A 238 -10.32 10.40 -11.41
C PHE A 238 -8.84 10.17 -11.72
N ILE A 239 -7.97 10.20 -10.71
CA ILE A 239 -6.52 10.00 -10.88
C ILE A 239 -6.21 8.62 -11.48
N THR A 240 -6.94 7.58 -11.07
CA THR A 240 -6.58 6.20 -11.40
C THR A 240 -6.66 5.89 -12.91
N PRO A 241 -7.79 6.12 -13.63
CA PRO A 241 -7.85 5.96 -15.09
C PRO A 241 -6.97 6.97 -15.83
N LEU A 242 -6.77 8.18 -15.28
CA LEU A 242 -5.89 9.19 -15.86
C LEU A 242 -4.45 8.68 -15.95
N VAL A 243 -3.92 8.12 -14.86
CA VAL A 243 -2.55 7.55 -14.84
C VAL A 243 -2.43 6.33 -15.75
N LEU A 244 -3.51 5.58 -15.94
CA LEU A 244 -3.54 4.44 -16.86
C LEU A 244 -3.65 4.85 -18.34
N THR A 245 -3.98 6.11 -18.62
CA THR A 245 -4.02 6.65 -19.98
C THR A 245 -2.59 7.00 -20.37
N ASN A 246 -1.96 6.08 -21.10
CA ASN A 246 -0.64 6.25 -21.70
C ASN A 246 -0.59 7.62 -22.43
N ASN A 247 0.25 8.55 -22.00
CA ASN A 247 0.37 9.86 -22.65
C ASN A 247 1.12 9.74 -23.99
N GLY A 248 0.41 9.25 -25.01
CA GLY A 248 0.77 9.47 -26.42
C GLY A 248 -0.39 9.88 -27.28
N LEU A 249 -1.54 10.18 -26.68
CA LEU A 249 -2.73 10.47 -27.46
C LEU A 249 -2.71 11.87 -28.10
N LEU A 250 -1.63 12.62 -27.95
CA LEU A 250 -1.50 13.96 -28.55
C LEU A 250 -0.15 14.18 -29.24
N ASP A 251 0.72 13.16 -29.31
CA ASP A 251 2.00 13.25 -30.04
C ASP A 251 1.87 12.87 -31.52
N ASP A 252 0.75 12.27 -31.95
CA ASP A 252 0.58 11.70 -33.30
C ASP A 252 -0.64 12.28 -34.05
N VAL A 253 -0.83 13.60 -34.03
CA VAL A 253 -1.68 14.26 -35.05
C VAL A 253 -0.80 15.15 -35.92
N ASP A 254 -0.54 14.65 -37.13
CA ASP A 254 0.11 15.26 -38.28
C ASP A 254 1.65 15.35 -38.29
N ASP A 255 2.27 14.24 -38.70
CA ASP A 255 3.65 14.12 -39.19
C ASP A 255 3.90 14.91 -40.53
N GLY A 256 3.25 16.06 -40.71
CA GLY A 256 3.24 16.80 -41.98
C GLY A 256 2.95 18.30 -41.91
N VAL A 257 2.65 18.87 -40.75
CA VAL A 257 2.44 20.33 -40.60
C VAL A 257 3.31 20.82 -39.45
N GLU A 258 3.98 21.96 -39.64
CA GLU A 258 4.80 22.61 -38.60
C GLU A 258 3.97 22.80 -37.30
N ASP A 259 4.16 21.92 -36.31
CA ASP A 259 3.50 22.06 -35.02
C ASP A 259 4.08 23.25 -34.23
N ASP A 260 3.18 24.13 -33.84
CA ASP A 260 3.46 25.25 -32.93
C ASP A 260 3.93 24.68 -31.58
N PRO A 261 5.17 24.94 -31.12
CA PRO A 261 5.71 24.43 -29.84
C PRO A 261 4.90 24.83 -28.59
N PHE A 262 3.91 25.70 -28.78
CA PHE A 262 3.01 26.23 -27.77
C PHE A 262 1.87 25.27 -27.42
N ASP A 263 1.40 24.44 -28.36
CA ASP A 263 0.20 23.61 -28.16
C ASP A 263 0.52 22.35 -27.34
N ASP A 264 1.67 21.73 -27.58
CA ASP A 264 2.18 20.59 -26.77
C ASP A 264 2.58 21.03 -25.36
N LEU A 265 3.20 22.20 -25.24
CA LEU A 265 3.52 22.79 -23.95
C LEU A 265 2.25 23.09 -23.12
N PHE A 266 1.17 23.50 -23.78
CA PHE A 266 -0.11 23.78 -23.14
C PHE A 266 -0.81 22.50 -22.68
N LYS A 267 -0.82 21.44 -23.50
CA LYS A 267 -1.43 20.13 -23.18
C LYS A 267 -0.74 19.44 -22.00
N ASP A 268 0.59 19.37 -22.01
CA ASP A 268 1.38 18.79 -20.91
C ASP A 268 1.24 19.60 -19.62
N CYS A 269 1.21 20.93 -19.73
CA CYS A 269 1.00 21.81 -18.58
C CYS A 269 -0.41 21.64 -17.98
N PHE A 270 -1.44 21.49 -18.83
CA PHE A 270 -2.82 21.32 -18.39
C PHE A 270 -3.05 19.98 -17.69
N LEU A 271 -2.62 18.86 -18.26
CA LEU A 271 -2.76 17.53 -17.62
C LEU A 271 -2.00 17.46 -16.30
N GLN A 272 -0.78 18.00 -16.27
CA GLN A 272 0.01 18.06 -15.04
C GLN A 272 -0.66 18.94 -13.98
N CYS A 273 -1.22 20.08 -14.37
CA CYS A 273 -1.96 20.97 -13.47
C CYS A 273 -3.22 20.28 -12.92
N LEU A 274 -4.01 19.64 -13.77
CA LEU A 274 -5.19 18.86 -13.35
C LEU A 274 -4.81 17.78 -12.35
N TYR A 275 -3.71 17.07 -12.59
CA TYR A 275 -3.21 16.03 -11.72
C TYR A 275 -2.75 16.56 -10.35
N ASP A 276 -2.01 17.66 -10.33
CA ASP A 276 -1.55 18.29 -9.09
C ASP A 276 -2.75 18.82 -8.27
N ILE A 277 -3.76 19.39 -8.95
CA ILE A 277 -5.02 19.82 -8.33
C ILE A 277 -5.77 18.63 -7.73
N LEU A 278 -5.95 17.53 -8.49
CA LEU A 278 -6.67 16.35 -8.00
C LEU A 278 -5.98 15.73 -6.78
N ASN A 279 -4.65 15.65 -6.78
CA ASN A 279 -3.89 15.17 -5.61
C ASN A 279 -4.08 16.08 -4.40
N TYR A 280 -4.04 17.41 -4.58
CA TYR A 280 -4.25 18.35 -3.49
C TYR A 280 -5.68 18.26 -2.92
N VAL A 281 -6.69 18.20 -3.80
CA VAL A 281 -8.10 18.06 -3.44
C VAL A 281 -8.34 16.75 -2.69
N GLN A 282 -7.73 15.65 -3.15
CA GLN A 282 -7.80 14.34 -2.50
C GLN A 282 -7.31 14.40 -1.04
N GLN A 283 -6.16 15.02 -0.80
CA GLN A 283 -5.56 15.11 0.53
C GLN A 283 -6.34 16.04 1.46
N CYS A 284 -6.78 17.19 0.95
CA CYS A 284 -7.64 18.10 1.71
C CYS A 284 -8.93 17.40 2.16
N GLY A 285 -9.56 16.63 1.27
CA GLY A 285 -10.73 15.82 1.59
C GLY A 285 -10.46 14.82 2.71
N LEU A 286 -9.31 14.14 2.68
CA LEU A 286 -8.90 13.17 3.69
C LEU A 286 -8.69 13.82 5.07
N VAL A 287 -7.98 14.95 5.12
CA VAL A 287 -7.73 15.69 6.38
C VAL A 287 -9.02 16.25 6.96
N ILE A 288 -9.90 16.82 6.13
CA ILE A 288 -11.22 17.30 6.57
C ILE A 288 -12.05 16.15 7.12
N ALA A 289 -12.08 15.02 6.42
CA ALA A 289 -12.80 13.84 6.87
C ALA A 289 -12.26 13.31 8.21
N TYR A 290 -10.93 13.20 8.33
CA TYR A 290 -10.29 12.76 9.58
C TYR A 290 -10.60 13.71 10.74
N ALA A 291 -10.48 15.02 10.53
CA ALA A 291 -10.73 16.03 11.56
C ALA A 291 -12.21 16.09 12.00
N ALA A 292 -13.15 15.96 11.05
CA ALA A 292 -14.57 16.04 11.33
C ALA A 292 -15.16 14.74 11.88
N GLY A 293 -14.63 13.60 11.42
CA GLY A 293 -15.13 12.27 11.73
C GLY A 293 -14.47 11.62 12.95
N SER A 294 -13.20 11.90 13.23
CA SER A 294 -12.57 11.38 14.45
C SER A 294 -13.21 12.06 15.64
N ASN A 295 -13.81 11.29 16.57
CA ASN A 295 -14.54 11.78 17.75
C ASN A 295 -13.65 12.46 18.81
N MET A 296 -12.56 13.10 18.38
CA MET A 296 -11.55 13.77 19.17
C MET A 296 -12.04 15.07 19.81
N ASP A 297 -11.31 15.48 20.86
CA ASP A 297 -11.53 16.78 21.46
C ASP A 297 -11.10 17.91 20.52
N LYS A 298 -11.75 19.07 20.66
CA LYS A 298 -11.50 20.29 19.86
C LYS A 298 -10.01 20.67 19.65
N PRO A 299 -9.11 20.61 20.65
CA PRO A 299 -7.69 20.93 20.42
C PRO A 299 -7.00 19.96 19.46
N TYR A 300 -7.35 18.68 19.46
CA TYR A 300 -6.79 17.70 18.53
C TYR A 300 -7.33 17.90 17.11
N ILE A 301 -8.59 18.32 16.96
CA ILE A 301 -9.14 18.74 15.66
C ILE A 301 -8.34 19.93 15.10
N ALA A 302 -8.03 20.93 15.93
CA ALA A 302 -7.19 22.04 15.53
C ALA A 302 -5.77 21.59 15.16
N TYR A 303 -5.17 20.67 15.93
CA TYR A 303 -3.88 20.06 15.62
C TYR A 303 -3.87 19.34 14.27
N VAL A 304 -4.92 18.56 13.95
CA VAL A 304 -5.08 17.90 12.65
C VAL A 304 -5.18 18.92 11.51
N LEU A 305 -6.03 19.93 11.65
CA LEU A 305 -6.26 20.93 10.60
C LEU A 305 -5.01 21.80 10.37
N LEU A 306 -4.35 22.25 11.43
CA LEU A 306 -3.11 23.03 11.34
C LEU A 306 -1.94 22.15 10.82
N GLY A 307 -1.81 20.92 11.31
CA GLY A 307 -0.78 19.97 10.90
C GLY A 307 -0.94 19.51 9.45
N GLY A 308 -2.16 19.20 9.03
CA GLY A 308 -2.47 18.64 7.71
C GLY A 308 -2.68 19.67 6.59
N LEU A 309 -3.36 20.81 6.87
CA LEU A 309 -3.66 21.83 5.86
C LEU A 309 -2.62 22.97 5.81
N ALA A 310 -2.02 23.34 6.96
CA ALA A 310 -1.12 24.51 7.04
C ALA A 310 0.37 24.12 7.09
N LEU A 311 0.78 23.14 7.90
CA LEU A 311 2.20 22.85 8.13
C LEU A 311 2.89 22.15 6.95
N THR A 312 2.26 21.23 6.23
CA THR A 312 2.93 20.48 5.15
C THR A 312 3.42 21.38 3.99
N PRO A 313 2.60 22.28 3.42
CA PRO A 313 3.07 23.22 2.40
C PRO A 313 3.97 24.32 2.99
N VAL A 314 3.72 24.79 4.22
CA VAL A 314 4.51 25.86 4.85
C VAL A 314 5.87 25.37 5.32
N VAL A 315 6.00 24.17 5.86
CA VAL A 315 7.29 23.55 6.23
C VAL A 315 8.11 23.25 4.97
N ALA A 316 7.47 22.78 3.89
CA ALA A 316 8.16 22.65 2.61
C ALA A 316 8.63 24.02 2.09
N LEU A 317 7.80 25.07 2.20
CA LEU A 317 8.17 26.44 1.82
C LEU A 317 9.27 27.03 2.73
N ILE A 318 9.23 26.79 4.04
CA ILE A 318 10.22 27.26 5.02
C ILE A 318 11.55 26.51 4.85
N PHE A 319 11.52 25.20 4.63
CA PHE A 319 12.72 24.39 4.38
C PHE A 319 13.44 24.83 3.08
N VAL A 320 12.64 25.21 2.09
CA VAL A 320 13.08 25.83 0.84
C VAL A 320 13.65 27.23 1.02
N MET A 321 12.99 28.07 1.83
CA MET A 321 13.38 29.45 2.09
C MET A 321 14.67 29.50 2.94
N THR A 322 14.78 28.64 3.94
CA THR A 322 15.98 28.50 4.80
C THR A 322 17.19 28.01 4.00
N GLN A 323 17.00 27.11 3.02
CA GLN A 323 18.06 26.68 2.08
C GLN A 323 18.59 27.83 1.20
N LYS A 324 17.70 28.65 0.61
CA LYS A 324 18.12 29.84 -0.17
C LYS A 324 18.88 30.86 0.67
N TRP A 325 18.50 31.01 1.94
CA TRP A 325 19.15 31.92 2.87
C TRP A 325 20.55 31.42 3.25
N PHE A 326 20.69 30.12 3.53
CA PHE A 326 21.98 29.49 3.84
C PHE A 326 22.94 29.50 2.65
N ASP A 327 22.45 29.24 1.43
CA ASP A 327 23.28 29.30 0.21
C ASP A 327 23.76 30.73 -0.07
N ARG A 328 22.91 31.75 0.12
CA ARG A 328 23.30 33.16 0.00
C ARG A 328 24.33 33.56 1.05
N ILE A 329 24.14 33.14 2.30
CA ILE A 329 25.09 33.42 3.39
C ILE A 329 26.41 32.70 3.15
N SER A 330 26.40 31.44 2.71
CA SER A 330 27.62 30.70 2.38
C SER A 330 28.41 31.42 1.28
N VAL A 331 27.76 31.85 0.19
CA VAL A 331 28.42 32.62 -0.87
C VAL A 331 28.92 33.98 -0.38
N MET A 332 28.20 34.63 0.52
CA MET A 332 28.59 35.92 1.11
C MET A 332 29.78 35.78 2.06
N ILE A 333 29.80 34.73 2.90
CA ILE A 333 30.92 34.36 3.78
C ILE A 333 32.13 33.99 2.93
N GLN A 334 31.97 33.27 1.83
CA GLN A 334 33.06 32.87 0.95
C GLN A 334 33.65 34.06 0.17
N LYS A 335 32.81 35.03 -0.24
CA LYS A 335 33.27 36.31 -0.78
C LYS A 335 33.99 37.15 0.28
N LEU A 336 33.47 37.21 1.51
CA LEU A 336 34.11 37.93 2.62
C LEU A 336 35.47 37.30 2.98
N PHE A 337 35.53 35.97 3.04
CA PHE A 337 36.74 35.21 3.32
C PHE A 337 37.79 35.41 2.22
N ASN A 338 37.40 35.35 0.95
CA ASN A 338 38.31 35.62 -0.17
C ASN A 338 38.77 37.09 -0.24
N LEU A 339 37.92 38.05 0.18
CA LEU A 339 38.30 39.46 0.27
C LEU A 339 39.33 39.70 1.38
N ILE A 340 39.08 39.13 2.58
CA ILE A 340 39.98 39.22 3.73
C ILE A 340 41.31 38.52 3.41
N PHE A 341 41.26 37.29 2.88
CA PHE A 341 42.45 36.50 2.54
C PHE A 341 43.25 37.11 1.38
N GLY A 342 42.57 37.69 0.40
CA GLY A 342 43.18 38.41 -0.72
C GLY A 342 43.86 39.72 -0.30
N MET A 343 43.29 40.44 0.67
CA MET A 343 43.94 41.62 1.27
C MET A 343 45.17 41.22 2.09
N THR A 344 45.08 40.16 2.89
CA THR A 344 46.23 39.65 3.66
C THR A 344 47.35 39.14 2.75
N GLN A 345 47.04 38.43 1.66
CA GLN A 345 48.06 37.97 0.70
C GLN A 345 48.72 39.12 -0.07
N LYS A 346 47.96 40.15 -0.49
CA LYS A 346 48.51 41.33 -1.17
C LYS A 346 49.38 42.16 -0.23
N TRP A 347 48.99 42.30 1.03
CA TRP A 347 49.81 42.95 2.06
C TRP A 347 51.09 42.14 2.34
N PHE A 348 50.99 40.83 2.52
CA PHE A 348 52.16 39.95 2.73
C PHE A 348 53.15 40.00 1.57
N LYS A 349 52.67 39.95 0.31
CA LYS A 349 53.52 40.07 -0.88
C LYS A 349 54.20 41.42 -1.00
N LYS A 350 53.59 42.49 -0.46
CA LYS A 350 54.12 43.85 -0.53
C LYS A 350 55.10 44.15 0.60
N VAL A 351 54.92 43.50 1.77
CA VAL A 351 55.82 43.60 2.93
C VAL A 351 57.06 42.72 2.75
N PHE A 352 56.94 41.56 2.11
CA PHE A 352 58.04 40.59 1.98
C PHE A 352 58.73 40.55 0.60
N LYS A 353 58.48 41.53 -0.28
CA LYS A 353 59.19 41.63 -1.56
C LYS A 353 60.00 42.93 -1.63
N GLY A 354 61.07 42.93 -0.83
CA GLY A 354 62.20 43.84 -0.95
C GLY A 354 63.49 43.05 -0.70
N SER A 355 64.39 43.09 -1.69
CA SER A 355 65.79 42.68 -1.63
C SER A 355 66.12 41.18 -1.79
N SER A 356 66.46 40.74 -3.00
CA SER A 356 67.86 40.57 -3.41
C SER A 356 67.96 39.99 -4.83
N ASP A 357 68.89 40.57 -5.58
CA ASP A 357 69.22 40.38 -6.99
C ASP A 357 69.86 39.03 -7.34
N GLY A 358 69.88 38.72 -8.64
CA GLY A 358 70.88 37.84 -9.25
C GLY A 358 70.40 37.04 -10.47
N ASP A 359 70.63 37.58 -11.66
CA ASP A 359 70.73 36.87 -12.95
C ASP A 359 72.23 36.85 -13.35
N PRO A 360 72.76 36.16 -14.38
CA PRO A 360 72.34 34.97 -15.14
C PRO A 360 73.46 33.89 -15.21
N THR A 361 73.23 32.76 -15.90
CA THR A 361 74.10 32.13 -16.95
C THR A 361 74.17 30.59 -16.97
N SER A 362 73.96 30.06 -18.19
CA SER A 362 74.53 28.87 -18.86
C SER A 362 74.63 27.52 -18.13
N SER A 363 74.10 26.45 -18.74
CA SER A 363 74.86 25.58 -19.66
C SER A 363 74.08 24.34 -20.11
N HIS A 364 74.60 23.78 -21.19
CA HIS A 364 74.17 22.73 -22.10
C HIS A 364 73.86 21.32 -21.53
N ASP A 365 73.09 20.62 -22.36
CA ASP A 365 73.22 19.22 -22.83
C ASP A 365 72.60 18.01 -22.10
N ALA A 366 71.74 17.35 -22.91
CA ALA A 366 71.74 15.94 -23.30
C ALA A 366 71.34 14.84 -22.30
N GLY A 367 70.50 13.92 -22.80
CA GLY A 367 70.70 12.49 -22.52
C GLY A 367 69.47 11.66 -22.21
N ASP A 368 68.90 11.11 -23.26
CA ASP A 368 68.63 9.68 -23.42
C ASP A 368 67.36 9.01 -22.84
N SER A 369 66.92 8.09 -23.70
CA SER A 369 65.79 7.18 -23.73
C SER A 369 65.79 6.09 -22.65
N THR A 370 64.62 5.51 -22.37
CA THR A 370 64.32 4.08 -22.66
C THR A 370 62.94 3.67 -22.12
N SER A 371 62.25 2.91 -22.96
CA SER A 371 61.04 2.15 -22.71
C SER A 371 61.21 1.07 -21.64
N ARG A 372 60.24 0.89 -20.74
CA ARG A 372 59.93 -0.43 -20.14
C ARG A 372 58.42 -0.60 -19.90
N ASP A 373 57.93 -1.69 -20.46
CA ASP A 373 56.63 -2.35 -20.34
C ASP A 373 56.31 -2.78 -18.89
N PRO A 374 55.05 -2.71 -18.42
CA PRO A 374 54.63 -3.42 -17.22
C PRO A 374 53.56 -4.47 -17.56
N THR A 375 54.00 -5.69 -17.84
CA THR A 375 53.19 -6.90 -17.64
C THR A 375 53.50 -7.50 -16.27
N ASN A 376 52.45 -7.85 -15.54
CA ASN A 376 52.35 -8.63 -14.29
C ASN A 376 51.91 -7.87 -13.03
N THR A 377 50.60 -7.90 -12.78
CA THR A 377 50.03 -7.91 -11.42
C THR A 377 49.08 -9.11 -11.30
N PRO A 378 49.12 -9.90 -10.21
CA PRO A 378 48.39 -11.16 -10.13
C PRO A 378 46.87 -10.95 -10.08
N ALA A 379 46.13 -11.82 -10.78
CA ALA A 379 44.68 -11.87 -10.75
C ALA A 379 44.17 -12.11 -9.31
N ALA A 380 43.30 -11.24 -8.84
CA ALA A 380 42.54 -11.45 -7.62
C ALA A 380 41.54 -12.60 -7.83
N PRO A 381 41.29 -13.45 -6.81
CA PRO A 381 40.32 -14.52 -6.94
C PRO A 381 38.92 -13.92 -7.05
N HIS A 382 38.23 -14.27 -8.14
CA HIS A 382 36.79 -14.07 -8.30
C HIS A 382 36.08 -14.96 -7.29
N ASP A 383 35.54 -14.36 -6.24
CA ASP A 383 34.69 -15.04 -5.25
C ASP A 383 33.25 -15.10 -5.81
N ASP A 384 33.00 -16.12 -6.64
CA ASP A 384 31.72 -16.33 -7.34
C ASP A 384 30.60 -16.86 -6.40
N ASN A 385 30.67 -16.55 -5.11
CA ASN A 385 29.65 -16.88 -4.11
C ASN A 385 29.06 -15.64 -3.42
N GLU A 386 28.78 -14.58 -4.19
CA GLU A 386 27.80 -13.58 -3.76
C GLU A 386 26.40 -14.20 -3.72
N GLY A 387 26.10 -14.85 -2.59
CA GLY A 387 24.79 -15.42 -2.33
C GLY A 387 23.72 -14.33 -2.41
N LYS A 388 22.98 -14.32 -3.53
CA LYS A 388 21.78 -13.54 -3.86
C LYS A 388 21.01 -13.09 -2.60
N SER A 389 21.04 -11.80 -2.32
CA SER A 389 20.32 -11.15 -1.23
C SER A 389 18.81 -11.13 -1.47
N ILE A 390 18.04 -11.08 -0.38
CA ILE A 390 16.59 -10.80 -0.42
C ILE A 390 16.42 -9.35 -0.89
N GLU A 391 15.62 -9.09 -1.92
CA GLU A 391 15.38 -7.72 -2.39
C GLU A 391 14.71 -6.88 -1.29
N PRO A 392 15.24 -5.69 -0.93
CA PRO A 392 14.71 -4.85 0.15
C PRO A 392 13.23 -4.49 0.01
N PHE A 393 12.73 -4.41 -1.23
CA PHE A 393 11.33 -4.18 -1.54
C PHE A 393 10.39 -5.19 -0.88
N PHE A 394 10.72 -6.48 -0.98
CA PHE A 394 9.84 -7.56 -0.51
C PHE A 394 9.77 -7.61 1.00
N VAL A 395 10.92 -7.43 1.65
CA VAL A 395 11.00 -7.29 3.10
C VAL A 395 10.10 -6.16 3.55
N LEU A 396 10.18 -5.01 2.88
CA LEU A 396 9.39 -3.85 3.24
C LEU A 396 7.90 -4.07 3.00
N MET A 397 7.51 -4.68 1.88
CA MET A 397 6.10 -4.95 1.57
C MET A 397 5.47 -5.88 2.59
N PHE A 398 6.15 -6.98 2.95
CA PHE A 398 5.68 -7.92 3.97
C PHE A 398 5.63 -7.30 5.37
N THR A 399 6.69 -6.61 5.78
CA THR A 399 6.73 -6.01 7.11
C THR A 399 5.73 -4.87 7.26
N THR A 400 5.51 -4.07 6.22
CA THR A 400 4.47 -3.03 6.24
C THR A 400 3.06 -3.64 6.29
N PHE A 401 2.84 -4.76 5.59
CA PHE A 401 1.62 -5.56 5.73
C PHE A 401 1.43 -6.07 7.17
N SER A 402 2.44 -6.75 7.73
CA SER A 402 2.37 -7.32 9.08
C SER A 402 2.07 -6.24 10.11
N ALA A 403 2.78 -5.11 10.05
CA ALA A 403 2.55 -3.96 10.93
C ALA A 403 1.11 -3.44 10.80
N ALA A 404 0.58 -3.36 9.59
CA ALA A 404 -0.79 -2.90 9.35
C ALA A 404 -1.84 -3.83 9.98
N VAL A 405 -1.74 -5.14 9.75
CA VAL A 405 -2.75 -6.09 10.24
C VAL A 405 -2.68 -6.31 11.74
N THR A 406 -1.48 -6.32 12.31
CA THR A 406 -1.29 -6.47 13.76
C THR A 406 -1.71 -5.22 14.52
N TYR A 407 -1.49 -4.02 13.96
CA TYR A 407 -2.01 -2.78 14.53
C TYR A 407 -3.54 -2.80 14.62
N GLN A 408 -4.23 -3.10 13.52
CA GLN A 408 -5.70 -3.17 13.50
C GLN A 408 -6.23 -4.23 14.48
N ALA A 409 -5.66 -5.44 14.43
CA ALA A 409 -6.11 -6.56 15.24
C ALA A 409 -5.87 -6.36 16.75
N GLY A 410 -4.86 -5.60 17.16
CA GLY A 410 -4.63 -5.31 18.58
C GLY A 410 -5.51 -4.18 19.13
N LEU A 411 -6.01 -3.28 18.28
CA LEU A 411 -6.99 -2.26 18.68
C LEU A 411 -8.42 -2.81 18.72
N ASN A 412 -8.71 -3.83 17.89
CA ASN A 412 -9.98 -4.54 17.88
C ASN A 412 -9.75 -6.06 18.09
N PRO A 413 -9.59 -6.51 19.34
CA PRO A 413 -9.25 -7.89 19.64
C PRO A 413 -10.37 -8.87 19.23
N PRO A 414 -10.01 -10.12 18.90
CA PRO A 414 -10.97 -11.15 18.50
C PRO A 414 -11.91 -11.51 19.65
N GLY A 415 -13.13 -11.91 19.31
CA GLY A 415 -14.17 -12.25 20.27
C GLY A 415 -15.05 -11.07 20.68
N GLY A 416 -14.80 -9.87 20.18
CA GLY A 416 -15.65 -8.71 20.46
C GLY A 416 -15.39 -8.10 21.83
N LEU A 417 -16.17 -7.07 22.13
CA LEU A 417 -16.03 -6.21 23.30
C LEU A 417 -17.35 -6.19 24.07
N TRP A 418 -17.28 -6.10 25.40
CA TRP A 418 -18.47 -5.94 26.23
C TRP A 418 -19.17 -4.60 25.93
N PRO A 419 -20.50 -4.57 25.79
CA PRO A 419 -21.23 -3.34 25.50
C PRO A 419 -21.57 -2.49 26.74
N ASP A 420 -21.59 -3.09 27.93
CA ASP A 420 -22.09 -2.48 29.18
C ASP A 420 -21.20 -2.83 30.39
N ASP A 421 -21.47 -2.19 31.54
CA ASP A 421 -20.79 -2.42 32.83
C ASP A 421 -21.61 -3.36 33.76
N LEU A 422 -22.26 -4.38 33.19
CA LEU A 422 -23.11 -5.32 33.94
C LEU A 422 -22.35 -6.61 34.31
N ASP A 423 -22.95 -7.46 35.15
CA ASP A 423 -22.47 -8.82 35.50
C ASP A 423 -20.98 -8.95 35.92
N GLY A 424 -20.37 -7.87 36.40
CA GLY A 424 -18.98 -7.83 36.84
C GLY A 424 -17.95 -7.67 35.70
N HIS A 425 -18.40 -7.46 34.46
CA HIS A 425 -17.55 -7.01 33.36
C HIS A 425 -17.67 -5.50 33.15
N ASN A 426 -16.68 -4.93 32.47
CA ASN A 426 -16.65 -3.50 32.14
C ASN A 426 -16.76 -3.35 30.61
N ALA A 427 -17.52 -2.37 30.15
CA ALA A 427 -17.70 -2.04 28.74
C ALA A 427 -16.34 -1.84 28.04
N GLY A 428 -16.30 -2.17 26.75
CA GLY A 428 -15.09 -2.04 25.95
C GLY A 428 -13.93 -2.97 26.34
N HIS A 429 -14.06 -3.81 27.37
CA HIS A 429 -13.08 -4.86 27.66
C HIS A 429 -13.27 -6.06 26.71
N PRO A 430 -12.18 -6.73 26.30
CA PRO A 430 -12.29 -7.87 25.39
C PRO A 430 -13.03 -9.05 26.03
N ILE A 431 -14.07 -9.56 25.37
CA ILE A 431 -14.85 -10.71 25.87
C ILE A 431 -13.96 -11.96 25.98
N LEU A 432 -13.07 -12.16 25.00
CA LEU A 432 -12.12 -13.27 24.99
C LEU A 432 -11.19 -13.25 26.22
N LEU A 433 -10.85 -12.08 26.76
CA LEU A 433 -10.02 -11.97 27.97
C LEU A 433 -10.78 -12.49 29.20
N ALA A 434 -12.08 -12.21 29.30
CA ALA A 434 -12.92 -12.64 30.42
C ALA A 434 -13.24 -14.14 30.35
N LYS A 435 -13.61 -14.65 29.17
CA LYS A 435 -14.04 -16.06 28.99
C LYS A 435 -12.88 -17.03 28.81
N GLN A 436 -11.82 -16.65 28.09
CA GLN A 436 -10.68 -17.52 27.76
C GLN A 436 -9.33 -16.77 27.86
N PRO A 437 -8.89 -16.40 29.09
CA PRO A 437 -7.74 -15.53 29.31
C PRO A 437 -6.43 -16.08 28.72
N THR A 438 -6.24 -17.40 28.72
CA THR A 438 -5.04 -18.03 28.15
C THR A 438 -4.92 -17.78 26.64
N ARG A 439 -6.04 -17.89 25.90
CA ARG A 439 -6.04 -17.64 24.45
C ARG A 439 -5.82 -16.17 24.13
N TYR A 440 -6.52 -15.30 24.84
CA TYR A 440 -6.35 -13.86 24.69
C TYR A 440 -4.88 -13.47 24.90
N ARG A 441 -4.22 -14.02 25.94
CA ARG A 441 -2.78 -13.78 26.19
C ARG A 441 -1.91 -14.27 25.03
N VAL A 442 -2.12 -15.48 24.53
CA VAL A 442 -1.37 -16.00 23.37
C VAL A 442 -1.55 -15.09 22.15
N PHE A 443 -2.80 -14.73 21.83
CA PHE A 443 -3.12 -13.80 20.76
C PHE A 443 -2.37 -12.47 20.93
N MET A 444 -2.49 -11.83 22.10
CA MET A 444 -1.89 -10.51 22.35
C MET A 444 -0.36 -10.54 22.30
N TYR A 445 0.29 -11.56 22.87
CA TYR A 445 1.74 -11.68 22.82
C TYR A 445 2.23 -11.92 21.40
N CYS A 446 1.65 -12.88 20.68
CA CYS A 446 2.00 -13.16 19.29
C CYS A 446 1.75 -11.94 18.39
N ASN A 447 0.58 -11.32 18.48
CA ASN A 447 0.23 -10.15 17.67
C ASN A 447 1.18 -8.97 17.92
N SER A 448 1.52 -8.69 19.19
CA SER A 448 2.42 -7.59 19.54
C SER A 448 3.88 -7.88 19.15
N MET A 449 4.31 -9.14 19.24
CA MET A 449 5.63 -9.57 18.76
C MET A 449 5.77 -9.41 17.25
N ALA A 450 4.73 -9.75 16.48
CA ALA A 450 4.67 -9.52 15.03
C ALA A 450 4.72 -8.02 14.70
N LEU A 451 3.97 -7.17 15.41
CA LEU A 451 4.00 -5.71 15.24
C LEU A 451 5.40 -5.12 15.49
N VAL A 452 6.05 -5.52 16.58
CA VAL A 452 7.39 -5.00 16.91
C VAL A 452 8.43 -5.54 15.93
N ALA A 453 8.40 -6.83 15.62
CA ALA A 453 9.34 -7.44 14.66
C ALA A 453 9.25 -6.77 13.29
N SER A 454 8.02 -6.51 12.82
CA SER A 454 7.79 -5.86 11.53
C SER A 454 8.21 -4.38 11.52
N LEU A 455 7.93 -3.59 12.57
CA LEU A 455 8.39 -2.20 12.66
C LEU A 455 9.92 -2.10 12.76
N VAL A 456 10.56 -2.98 13.53
CA VAL A 456 12.03 -3.07 13.57
C VAL A 456 12.58 -3.40 12.18
N ALA A 457 11.98 -4.38 11.51
CA ALA A 457 12.39 -4.78 10.16
C ALA A 457 12.18 -3.66 9.13
N ILE A 458 11.12 -2.84 9.22
CA ILE A 458 10.93 -1.63 8.38
C ILE A 458 12.07 -0.64 8.60
N VAL A 459 12.35 -0.27 9.86
CA VAL A 459 13.41 0.70 10.19
C VAL A 459 14.79 0.20 9.75
N MET A 460 15.07 -1.10 9.97
CA MET A 460 16.30 -1.73 9.52
C MET A 460 16.40 -1.77 8.00
N SER A 461 15.30 -2.09 7.31
CA SER A 461 15.27 -2.18 5.84
C SER A 461 15.45 -0.84 5.16
N LEU A 462 15.09 0.28 5.80
CA LEU A 462 15.34 1.63 5.29
C LEU A 462 16.75 2.16 5.58
N SER A 463 17.54 1.45 6.40
CA SER A 463 18.90 1.84 6.75
C SER A 463 19.91 1.24 5.77
N GLN A 464 20.51 2.09 4.94
CA GLN A 464 21.52 1.70 3.94
C GLN A 464 22.66 0.85 4.53
N ARG A 465 23.07 1.11 5.78
CA ARG A 465 24.11 0.31 6.47
C ARG A 465 23.64 -1.11 6.86
N CYS A 466 22.35 -1.26 7.19
CA CYS A 466 21.79 -2.56 7.55
C CYS A 466 21.52 -3.43 6.33
N GLN A 467 21.20 -2.80 5.18
CA GLN A 467 21.10 -3.49 3.89
C GLN A 467 22.46 -4.05 3.45
N THR A 468 23.55 -3.26 3.54
CA THR A 468 24.89 -3.73 3.13
C THR A 468 25.44 -4.82 4.05
N ARG A 469 25.15 -4.76 5.36
CA ARG A 469 25.68 -5.71 6.35
C ARG A 469 24.72 -6.89 6.55
N ARG A 470 24.51 -7.70 5.50
CA ARG A 470 23.80 -9.00 5.44
C ARG A 470 23.29 -9.52 6.79
N SER A 471 22.24 -8.90 7.35
CA SER A 471 21.96 -9.11 8.76
C SER A 471 21.12 -10.39 8.92
N ARG A 472 21.73 -11.44 9.47
CA ARG A 472 20.99 -12.62 9.95
C ARG A 472 19.83 -12.22 10.87
N ALA A 473 19.95 -11.06 11.52
CA ALA A 473 18.90 -10.43 12.32
C ALA A 473 17.63 -10.11 11.52
N LEU A 474 17.73 -9.54 10.31
CA LEU A 474 16.56 -9.25 9.47
C LEU A 474 15.82 -10.52 9.06
N SER A 475 16.57 -11.56 8.67
CA SER A 475 15.98 -12.87 8.36
C SER A 475 15.32 -13.49 9.59
N ALA A 476 15.94 -13.39 10.77
CA ALA A 476 15.36 -13.88 12.01
C ALA A 476 14.09 -13.11 12.41
N LEU A 477 14.05 -11.78 12.20
CA LEU A 477 12.87 -10.94 12.42
C LEU A 477 11.72 -11.35 11.50
N LEU A 478 11.98 -11.60 10.23
CA LEU A 478 10.95 -12.05 9.28
C LEU A 478 10.35 -13.42 9.66
N VAL A 479 11.19 -14.36 10.09
CA VAL A 479 10.72 -15.68 10.56
C VAL A 479 9.92 -15.53 11.87
N LEU A 480 10.42 -14.71 12.79
CA LEU A 480 9.72 -14.42 14.04
C LEU A 480 8.35 -13.78 13.78
N ASP A 481 8.28 -12.84 12.85
CA ASP A 481 7.04 -12.17 12.42
C ASP A 481 6.04 -13.18 11.85
N LEU A 482 6.46 -14.06 10.94
CA LEU A 482 5.61 -15.10 10.36
C LEU A 482 5.06 -16.09 11.41
N ILE A 483 5.91 -16.61 12.30
CA ILE A 483 5.49 -17.52 13.37
C ILE A 483 4.51 -16.82 14.32
N SER A 484 4.77 -15.55 14.61
CA SER A 484 3.93 -14.72 15.47
C SER A 484 2.56 -14.45 14.82
N LEU A 485 2.50 -14.16 13.51
CA LEU A 485 1.23 -14.01 12.78
C LEU A 485 0.41 -15.30 12.76
N ILE A 486 1.04 -16.46 12.55
CA ILE A 486 0.36 -17.78 12.58
C ILE A 486 -0.20 -18.05 13.98
N GLY A 487 0.59 -17.80 15.02
CA GLY A 487 0.17 -17.99 16.41
C GLY A 487 -0.98 -17.06 16.80
N ALA A 488 -0.90 -15.78 16.43
CA ALA A 488 -1.98 -14.82 16.65
C ALA A 488 -3.25 -15.22 15.91
N TYR A 489 -3.14 -15.59 14.64
CA TYR A 489 -4.29 -16.04 13.84
C TYR A 489 -4.98 -17.26 14.47
N ALA A 490 -4.21 -18.32 14.77
CA ALA A 490 -4.75 -19.56 15.33
C ALA A 490 -5.37 -19.37 16.73
N ALA A 491 -4.83 -18.45 17.53
CA ALA A 491 -5.38 -18.13 18.86
C ALA A 491 -6.63 -17.25 18.79
N GLY A 492 -6.72 -16.36 17.78
CA GLY A 492 -7.82 -15.40 17.67
C GLY A 492 -9.03 -15.91 16.88
N CYS A 493 -8.83 -16.68 15.80
CA CYS A 493 -9.95 -17.15 14.97
C CYS A 493 -10.65 -18.38 15.57
N CYS A 494 -9.91 -19.26 16.25
CA CYS A 494 -10.42 -20.52 16.79
C CYS A 494 -11.05 -20.34 18.17
N ARG A 495 -12.07 -21.16 18.48
CA ARG A 495 -12.73 -21.18 19.79
C ARG A 495 -12.23 -22.32 20.69
N ASP A 496 -11.80 -23.42 20.07
CA ASP A 496 -11.39 -24.65 20.75
C ASP A 496 -9.97 -25.07 20.37
N VAL A 497 -9.37 -25.95 21.18
CA VAL A 497 -7.99 -26.41 20.95
C VAL A 497 -7.95 -27.24 19.66
N GLU A 498 -9.00 -28.01 19.42
CA GLU A 498 -9.15 -28.82 18.21
C GLU A 498 -9.17 -27.96 16.94
N THR A 499 -9.97 -26.89 16.88
CA THR A 499 -10.00 -26.01 15.70
C THR A 499 -8.67 -25.28 15.50
N SER A 500 -7.97 -24.91 16.58
CA SER A 500 -6.59 -24.38 16.49
C SER A 500 -5.61 -25.40 15.91
N ILE A 501 -5.71 -26.67 16.33
CA ILE A 501 -4.88 -27.75 15.76
C ILE A 501 -5.19 -27.92 14.27
N HIS A 502 -6.45 -27.91 13.86
CA HIS A 502 -6.82 -28.01 12.44
C HIS A 502 -6.21 -26.88 11.60
N VAL A 503 -6.26 -25.63 12.07
CA VAL A 503 -5.69 -24.48 11.38
C VAL A 503 -4.16 -24.60 11.28
N ILE A 504 -3.47 -24.95 12.36
CA ILE A 504 -2.01 -25.13 12.35
C ILE A 504 -1.60 -26.32 11.48
N ALA A 505 -2.32 -27.44 11.58
CA ALA A 505 -2.09 -28.64 10.78
C ALA A 505 -2.28 -28.37 9.28
N MET A 506 -3.23 -27.51 8.91
CA MET A 506 -3.41 -27.08 7.52
C MET A 506 -2.18 -26.34 6.99
N GLY A 507 -1.57 -25.45 7.78
CA GLY A 507 -0.29 -24.84 7.43
C GLY A 507 0.83 -25.86 7.24
N GLY A 508 0.95 -26.83 8.16
CA GLY A 508 1.89 -27.94 8.04
C GLY A 508 1.65 -28.82 6.80
N ALA A 509 0.40 -29.12 6.47
CA ALA A 509 0.02 -29.92 5.31
C ALA A 509 0.40 -29.23 3.99
N ILE A 510 0.24 -27.90 3.90
CA ILE A 510 0.69 -27.12 2.74
C ILE A 510 2.22 -27.21 2.60
N VAL A 511 2.96 -27.08 3.70
CA VAL A 511 4.43 -27.22 3.70
C VAL A 511 4.84 -28.60 3.19
N VAL A 512 4.25 -29.67 3.74
CA VAL A 512 4.53 -31.06 3.33
C VAL A 512 4.20 -31.26 1.86
N TYR A 513 3.02 -30.82 1.42
CA TYR A 513 2.58 -30.92 0.03
C TYR A 513 3.58 -30.26 -0.92
N VAL A 514 4.02 -29.04 -0.61
CA VAL A 514 4.92 -28.32 -1.51
C VAL A 514 6.34 -28.89 -1.49
N VAL A 515 6.85 -29.30 -0.32
CA VAL A 515 8.15 -29.99 -0.24
C VAL A 515 8.12 -31.30 -1.03
N PHE A 516 7.03 -32.08 -0.90
CA PHE A 516 6.81 -33.28 -1.70
C PHE A 516 6.75 -32.95 -3.20
N HIS A 517 5.97 -31.94 -3.58
CA HIS A 517 5.85 -31.53 -4.98
C HIS A 517 7.18 -31.02 -5.55
N MET A 518 8.00 -30.34 -4.76
CA MET A 518 9.36 -29.96 -5.16
C MET A 518 10.25 -31.18 -5.32
N ALA A 519 10.30 -32.05 -4.31
CA ALA A 519 11.25 -33.16 -4.28
C ALA A 519 10.96 -34.24 -5.33
N PHE A 520 9.68 -34.53 -5.60
CA PHE A 520 9.29 -35.71 -6.39
C PHE A 520 8.72 -35.40 -7.78
N LEU A 521 8.20 -34.19 -8.02
CA LEU A 521 7.63 -33.79 -9.32
C LEU A 521 8.57 -32.85 -10.11
N MET A 522 9.82 -32.67 -9.65
CA MET A 522 10.84 -31.93 -10.39
C MET A 522 11.33 -32.75 -11.60
N PRO A 523 11.26 -32.22 -12.83
CA PRO A 523 12.10 -32.70 -13.92
C PRO A 523 13.57 -32.41 -13.56
N SER A 524 14.43 -33.43 -13.65
CA SER A 524 15.89 -33.21 -13.56
C SER A 524 16.31 -32.16 -14.59
N PRO A 525 17.24 -31.26 -14.25
CA PRO A 525 17.74 -30.30 -15.22
C PRO A 525 18.43 -31.06 -16.36
N ASP A 526 17.86 -31.01 -17.57
CA ASP A 526 18.55 -31.48 -18.77
C ASP A 526 19.78 -30.59 -19.01
N ASP A 527 20.93 -31.22 -19.19
CA ASP A 527 22.29 -30.62 -19.32
C ASP A 527 22.49 -29.85 -20.65
N LYS A 528 21.40 -29.40 -21.27
CA LYS A 528 21.36 -28.69 -22.55
C LYS A 528 20.45 -27.47 -22.49
N SER A 529 20.52 -26.68 -21.43
CA SER A 529 20.03 -25.30 -21.51
C SER A 529 21.12 -24.45 -22.17
N PRO A 530 20.85 -23.78 -23.31
CA PRO A 530 21.77 -22.80 -23.86
C PRO A 530 22.08 -21.76 -22.77
N GLN A 531 23.36 -21.56 -22.51
CA GLN A 531 23.83 -20.47 -21.66
C GLN A 531 23.24 -19.17 -22.24
N PRO A 532 22.52 -18.34 -21.46
CA PRO A 532 21.95 -17.11 -21.98
C PRO A 532 23.10 -16.15 -22.29
N GLN A 533 23.52 -16.10 -23.55
CA GLN A 533 24.36 -15.03 -24.06
C GLN A 533 23.51 -13.77 -24.18
N GLY A 534 23.93 -12.73 -23.46
CA GLY A 534 23.67 -11.31 -23.74
C GLY A 534 22.22 -10.93 -24.05
N GLY A 535 21.43 -10.60 -23.02
CA GLY A 535 20.14 -9.93 -23.21
C GLY A 535 19.62 -9.34 -21.90
N GLY A 536 19.92 -8.07 -21.64
CA GLY A 536 19.47 -7.37 -20.43
C GLY A 536 17.96 -7.40 -20.18
N GLY A 537 17.14 -7.59 -21.23
CA GLY A 537 15.68 -7.63 -21.12
C GLY A 537 15.08 -8.89 -20.46
N GLN A 538 15.78 -10.02 -20.44
CA GLN A 538 15.21 -11.28 -19.94
C GLN A 538 15.32 -11.42 -18.40
N GLN A 539 16.26 -10.71 -17.79
CA GLN A 539 16.44 -10.64 -16.35
C GLN A 539 15.44 -9.68 -15.70
N GLU A 540 15.12 -8.58 -16.38
CA GLU A 540 14.12 -7.57 -15.98
C GLU A 540 12.70 -8.17 -16.00
N GLN A 541 12.34 -8.95 -17.04
CA GLN A 541 11.05 -9.65 -17.11
C GLN A 541 10.86 -10.73 -16.04
N LYS A 542 11.93 -11.41 -15.61
CA LYS A 542 11.86 -12.35 -14.49
C LYS A 542 11.52 -11.60 -13.20
N GLY A 543 12.25 -10.53 -12.87
CA GLY A 543 11.99 -9.72 -11.66
C GLY A 543 10.54 -9.23 -11.55
N VAL A 544 9.96 -8.72 -12.64
CA VAL A 544 8.59 -8.20 -12.66
C VAL A 544 7.53 -9.28 -12.40
N GLY A 545 7.73 -10.48 -12.96
CA GLY A 545 6.84 -11.61 -12.69
C GLY A 545 6.81 -12.02 -11.23
N TRP A 546 7.91 -11.79 -10.51
CA TRP A 546 8.08 -12.18 -9.11
C TRP A 546 7.38 -11.18 -8.18
N SER A 547 7.51 -9.89 -8.48
CA SER A 547 6.82 -8.82 -7.76
C SER A 547 5.30 -8.96 -7.82
N ARG A 548 4.72 -9.17 -9.02
CA ARG A 548 3.27 -9.34 -9.19
C ARG A 548 2.71 -10.49 -8.36
N ASP A 549 3.34 -11.65 -8.45
CA ASP A 549 2.81 -12.86 -7.82
C ASP A 549 2.94 -12.78 -6.27
N LEU A 550 3.96 -12.09 -5.74
CA LEU A 550 4.09 -11.80 -4.30
C LEU A 550 2.97 -10.90 -3.79
N MET A 551 2.61 -9.86 -4.54
CA MET A 551 1.55 -8.91 -4.14
C MET A 551 0.22 -9.63 -3.90
N LEU A 552 -0.07 -10.68 -4.68
CA LEU A 552 -1.24 -11.53 -4.47
C LEU A 552 -1.15 -12.35 -3.17
N GLY A 553 0.03 -12.90 -2.86
CA GLY A 553 0.27 -13.59 -1.60
C GLY A 553 -0.02 -12.70 -0.40
N ILE A 554 0.54 -11.49 -0.39
CA ILE A 554 0.34 -10.50 0.68
C ILE A 554 -1.12 -10.03 0.77
N LEU A 555 -1.77 -9.79 -0.36
CA LEU A 555 -3.19 -9.46 -0.42
C LEU A 555 -4.06 -10.52 0.27
N GLY A 556 -3.89 -11.79 -0.13
CA GLY A 556 -4.69 -12.88 0.43
C GLY A 556 -4.46 -13.04 1.93
N ALA A 557 -3.22 -12.88 2.41
CA ALA A 557 -2.92 -12.89 3.85
C ALA A 557 -3.59 -11.73 4.59
N THR A 558 -3.57 -10.52 4.01
CA THR A 558 -4.21 -9.32 4.59
C THR A 558 -5.70 -9.50 4.81
N LEU A 559 -6.40 -9.94 3.76
CA LEU A 559 -7.84 -10.12 3.80
C LEU A 559 -8.25 -11.18 4.81
N THR A 560 -7.60 -12.33 4.74
CA THR A 560 -7.99 -13.51 5.52
C THR A 560 -7.60 -13.42 6.98
N TYR A 561 -6.53 -12.69 7.32
CA TYR A 561 -6.18 -12.40 8.71
C TYR A 561 -7.27 -11.59 9.39
N GLN A 562 -7.68 -10.46 8.79
CA GLN A 562 -8.69 -9.58 9.38
C GLN A 562 -10.05 -10.28 9.51
N THR A 563 -10.51 -10.95 8.45
CA THR A 563 -11.83 -11.60 8.43
C THR A 563 -11.87 -12.91 9.22
N GLY A 564 -10.71 -13.54 9.46
CA GLY A 564 -10.60 -14.67 10.36
C GLY A 564 -10.72 -14.27 11.82
N LEU A 565 -10.15 -13.11 12.18
CA LEU A 565 -10.27 -12.56 13.54
C LEU A 565 -11.62 -11.89 13.79
N THR A 566 -12.30 -11.42 12.74
CA THR A 566 -13.62 -10.78 12.79
C THR A 566 -14.58 -11.45 11.80
N PRO A 567 -15.22 -12.57 12.19
CA PRO A 567 -16.10 -13.31 11.29
C PRO A 567 -17.35 -12.48 10.92
N PRO A 568 -17.94 -12.73 9.74
CA PRO A 568 -19.09 -11.97 9.25
C PRO A 568 -20.27 -12.07 10.20
N GLY A 569 -20.93 -10.95 10.48
CA GLY A 569 -22.01 -10.88 11.47
C GLY A 569 -21.55 -10.66 12.90
N GLY A 570 -20.24 -10.60 13.17
CA GLY A 570 -19.70 -10.24 14.48
C GLY A 570 -19.76 -11.37 15.51
N PHE A 571 -19.78 -10.96 16.78
CA PHE A 571 -19.75 -11.84 17.94
C PHE A 571 -20.97 -11.61 18.83
N TRP A 572 -21.39 -12.66 19.54
CA TRP A 572 -22.38 -12.54 20.59
C TRP A 572 -21.87 -11.60 21.69
N GLN A 573 -22.72 -10.65 22.10
CA GLN A 573 -22.36 -9.65 23.11
C GLN A 573 -22.73 -10.08 24.53
N ARG A 574 -23.71 -10.99 24.69
CA ARG A 574 -24.17 -11.51 25.98
C ARG A 574 -24.42 -13.01 25.88
N ASP A 575 -24.36 -13.69 27.02
CA ASP A 575 -24.81 -15.07 27.14
C ASP A 575 -26.35 -15.10 27.07
N ASP A 576 -26.93 -16.12 26.44
CA ASP A 576 -28.38 -16.28 26.38
C ASP A 576 -28.88 -17.60 26.98
N GLU A 577 -30.20 -17.69 27.20
CA GLU A 577 -30.86 -18.89 27.75
C GLU A 577 -30.85 -20.08 26.79
N PHE A 578 -30.52 -19.86 25.50
CA PHE A 578 -30.48 -20.88 24.46
C PHE A 578 -29.09 -21.54 24.34
N GLY A 579 -28.15 -21.17 25.22
CA GLY A 579 -26.81 -21.76 25.30
C GLY A 579 -25.79 -21.11 24.38
N HIS A 580 -26.07 -19.91 23.84
CA HIS A 580 -25.06 -19.12 23.13
C HIS A 580 -24.21 -18.35 24.13
N HIS A 581 -22.90 -18.36 23.91
CA HIS A 581 -21.95 -17.71 24.80
C HIS A 581 -21.39 -16.41 24.19
N ALA A 582 -21.24 -15.40 25.03
CA ALA A 582 -20.61 -14.14 24.68
C ALA A 582 -19.21 -14.38 24.09
N GLY A 583 -18.95 -13.72 22.97
CA GLY A 583 -17.73 -13.83 22.21
C GLY A 583 -17.74 -14.97 21.19
N GLU A 584 -18.76 -15.80 21.09
CA GLU A 584 -18.88 -16.75 19.97
C GLU A 584 -19.29 -16.06 18.66
N PRO A 585 -18.81 -16.52 17.49
CA PRO A 585 -19.22 -15.97 16.19
C PRO A 585 -20.72 -16.10 15.95
N VAL A 586 -21.41 -15.00 15.64
CA VAL A 586 -22.86 -15.02 15.40
C VAL A 586 -23.23 -15.89 14.19
N LEU A 587 -22.39 -15.88 13.14
CA LEU A 587 -22.64 -16.73 11.96
C LEU A 587 -22.60 -18.22 12.30
N LEU A 588 -21.85 -18.64 13.33
CA LEU A 588 -21.76 -20.04 13.76
C LEU A 588 -23.09 -20.52 14.34
N SER A 589 -23.74 -19.74 15.20
CA SER A 589 -25.03 -20.09 15.79
C SER A 589 -26.17 -19.98 14.76
N THR A 590 -26.19 -18.90 13.97
CA THR A 590 -27.32 -18.61 13.08
C THR A 590 -27.27 -19.42 11.77
N TYR A 591 -26.08 -19.65 11.21
CA TYR A 591 -25.89 -20.38 9.95
C TYR A 591 -24.65 -21.29 9.99
N PRO A 592 -24.65 -22.38 10.78
CA PRO A 592 -23.46 -23.18 11.10
C PRO A 592 -22.72 -23.71 9.86
N ASN A 593 -23.45 -24.27 8.90
CA ASN A 593 -22.85 -24.81 7.67
C ASN A 593 -22.12 -23.73 6.86
N ARG A 594 -22.62 -22.50 6.85
CA ARG A 594 -21.98 -21.38 6.14
C ARG A 594 -20.75 -20.90 6.88
N TYR A 595 -20.82 -20.81 8.21
CA TYR A 595 -19.67 -20.48 9.03
C TYR A 595 -18.53 -21.48 8.84
N ILE A 596 -18.82 -22.79 8.85
CA ILE A 596 -17.81 -23.83 8.66
C ILE A 596 -17.10 -23.68 7.30
N VAL A 597 -17.87 -23.48 6.22
CA VAL A 597 -17.30 -23.25 4.87
C VAL A 597 -16.46 -21.98 4.84
N PHE A 598 -16.98 -20.88 5.38
CA PHE A 598 -16.25 -19.61 5.48
C PHE A 598 -14.93 -19.78 6.26
N PHE A 599 -14.98 -20.37 7.45
CA PHE A 599 -13.85 -20.53 8.36
C PHE A 599 -12.70 -21.32 7.70
N TYR A 600 -12.98 -22.50 7.16
CA TYR A 600 -11.93 -23.34 6.58
C TYR A 600 -11.38 -22.78 5.26
N LEU A 601 -12.22 -22.22 4.38
CA LEU A 601 -11.74 -21.60 3.14
C LEU A 601 -10.91 -20.34 3.43
N ASN A 602 -11.31 -19.56 4.42
CA ASN A 602 -10.55 -18.38 4.86
C ASN A 602 -9.20 -18.77 5.46
N ALA A 603 -9.15 -19.79 6.34
CA ALA A 603 -7.92 -20.31 6.92
C ALA A 603 -6.98 -20.92 5.86
N LEU A 604 -7.51 -21.67 4.90
CA LEU A 604 -6.75 -22.22 3.79
C LEU A 604 -6.11 -21.12 2.94
N CYS A 605 -6.86 -20.07 2.66
CA CYS A 605 -6.38 -18.90 1.92
C CYS A 605 -5.28 -18.18 2.71
N PHE A 606 -5.46 -17.94 4.01
CA PHE A 606 -4.44 -17.35 4.88
C PHE A 606 -3.13 -18.14 4.88
N MET A 607 -3.20 -19.45 5.13
CA MET A 607 -2.02 -20.32 5.18
C MET A 607 -1.32 -20.41 3.82
N SER A 608 -2.08 -20.51 2.72
CA SER A 608 -1.54 -20.52 1.36
C SER A 608 -0.83 -19.20 1.02
N SER A 609 -1.39 -18.06 1.45
CA SER A 609 -0.83 -16.73 1.24
C SER A 609 0.45 -16.46 2.04
N ILE A 610 0.51 -16.89 3.29
CA ILE A 610 1.75 -16.86 4.10
C ILE A 610 2.83 -17.70 3.43
N PHE A 611 2.47 -18.88 2.94
CA PHE A 611 3.41 -19.77 2.29
C PHE A 611 3.93 -19.22 0.96
N LEU A 612 3.06 -18.64 0.14
CA LEU A 612 3.46 -17.88 -1.05
C LEU A 612 4.48 -16.80 -0.66
N THR A 613 4.20 -16.02 0.38
CA THR A 613 5.11 -14.97 0.85
C THR A 613 6.51 -15.49 1.16
N VAL A 614 6.63 -16.65 1.83
CA VAL A 614 7.93 -17.29 2.11
C VAL A 614 8.68 -17.65 0.83
N PHE A 615 7.96 -18.16 -0.18
CA PHE A 615 8.55 -18.52 -1.47
C PHE A 615 9.14 -17.32 -2.17
N PHE A 616 8.42 -16.20 -2.14
CA PHE A 616 8.83 -14.97 -2.78
C PHE A 616 9.96 -14.25 -2.05
N VAL A 617 10.04 -14.37 -0.72
CA VAL A 617 11.17 -13.83 0.05
C VAL A 617 12.49 -14.53 -0.33
N ASN A 618 12.45 -15.80 -0.75
CA ASN A 618 13.64 -16.54 -1.15
C ASN A 618 13.65 -16.88 -2.66
N ARG A 619 14.50 -16.17 -3.40
CA ARG A 619 14.77 -16.38 -4.84
C ARG A 619 14.92 -17.86 -5.24
N TYR A 620 15.59 -18.68 -4.43
CA TYR A 620 15.77 -20.09 -4.73
C TYR A 620 14.46 -20.89 -4.63
N LEU A 621 13.66 -20.64 -3.59
CA LEU A 621 12.36 -21.29 -3.42
C LEU A 621 11.37 -20.83 -4.49
N TYR A 622 11.45 -19.57 -4.89
CA TYR A 622 10.65 -19.04 -5.98
C TYR A 622 10.99 -19.70 -7.33
N GLU A 623 12.27 -19.75 -7.70
CA GLU A 623 12.73 -20.38 -8.95
C GLU A 623 12.40 -21.87 -8.99
N ALA A 624 12.47 -22.57 -7.84
CA ALA A 624 12.00 -23.94 -7.69
C ALA A 624 10.47 -24.04 -7.80
N GLY A 625 9.74 -23.10 -7.20
CA GLY A 625 8.28 -23.06 -7.16
C GLY A 625 7.63 -22.84 -8.53
N ILE A 626 8.24 -22.01 -9.39
CA ILE A 626 7.79 -21.87 -10.80
C ILE A 626 7.95 -23.20 -11.53
N ARG A 627 9.14 -23.80 -11.46
CA ARG A 627 9.47 -25.03 -12.20
C ARG A 627 8.50 -26.15 -11.86
N CYS A 628 8.09 -26.23 -10.61
CA CYS A 628 7.20 -27.28 -10.12
C CYS A 628 5.70 -26.97 -10.29
N ARG A 629 5.28 -25.84 -10.87
CA ARG A 629 3.87 -25.39 -10.86
C ARG A 629 3.23 -25.29 -9.46
N ALA A 630 4.00 -25.39 -8.36
CA ALA A 630 3.47 -25.33 -6.99
C ALA A 630 2.90 -23.94 -6.66
N LEU A 631 3.59 -22.88 -7.11
CA LEU A 631 3.10 -21.50 -6.99
C LEU A 631 1.74 -21.31 -7.66
N PHE A 632 1.54 -21.97 -8.79
CA PHE A 632 0.30 -21.90 -9.55
C PHE A 632 -0.88 -22.47 -8.75
N ILE A 633 -0.68 -23.62 -8.12
CA ILE A 633 -1.70 -24.29 -7.31
C ILE A 633 -2.02 -23.44 -6.07
N CYS A 634 -1.01 -22.87 -5.41
CA CYS A 634 -1.22 -21.98 -4.26
C CYS A 634 -2.01 -20.72 -4.65
N VAL A 635 -1.72 -20.09 -5.79
CA VAL A 635 -2.46 -18.92 -6.29
C VAL A 635 -3.93 -19.26 -6.57
N LEU A 636 -4.21 -20.42 -7.19
CA LEU A 636 -5.58 -20.90 -7.38
C LEU A 636 -6.29 -21.19 -6.06
N ALA A 637 -5.60 -21.80 -5.09
CA ALA A 637 -6.16 -22.06 -3.77
C ALA A 637 -6.55 -20.76 -3.05
N VAL A 638 -5.71 -19.73 -3.12
CA VAL A 638 -6.02 -18.38 -2.60
C VAL A 638 -7.26 -17.82 -3.29
N PHE A 639 -7.33 -17.87 -4.62
CA PHE A 639 -8.44 -17.32 -5.39
C PHE A 639 -9.79 -18.01 -5.09
N PHE A 640 -9.85 -19.34 -5.20
CA PHE A 640 -11.08 -20.09 -4.93
C PHE A 640 -11.47 -20.04 -3.46
N GLY A 641 -10.49 -20.06 -2.55
CA GLY A 641 -10.71 -19.88 -1.12
C GLY A 641 -11.35 -18.53 -0.80
N LEU A 642 -10.85 -17.44 -1.40
CA LEU A 642 -11.39 -16.10 -1.20
C LEU A 642 -12.83 -15.99 -1.73
N ILE A 643 -13.10 -16.41 -2.97
CA ILE A 643 -14.45 -16.35 -3.56
C ILE A 643 -15.45 -17.19 -2.77
N GLY A 644 -15.06 -18.41 -2.38
CA GLY A 644 -15.91 -19.31 -1.61
C GLY A 644 -16.20 -18.76 -0.21
N ALA A 645 -15.19 -18.21 0.47
CA ALA A 645 -15.36 -17.52 1.75
C ALA A 645 -16.31 -16.32 1.61
N TYR A 646 -16.14 -15.49 0.58
CA TYR A 646 -17.05 -14.36 0.32
C TYR A 646 -18.50 -14.81 0.13
N ALA A 647 -18.72 -15.86 -0.68
CA ALA A 647 -20.06 -16.37 -0.96
C ALA A 647 -20.75 -16.93 0.29
N ALA A 648 -19.98 -17.57 1.18
CA ALA A 648 -20.46 -18.14 2.43
C ALA A 648 -20.72 -17.06 3.52
N GLY A 649 -19.87 -16.03 3.59
CA GLY A 649 -19.92 -15.00 4.62
C GLY A 649 -20.86 -13.82 4.33
N SER A 650 -20.96 -13.38 3.07
CA SER A 650 -21.68 -12.15 2.70
C SER A 650 -23.19 -12.36 2.54
N TYR A 651 -23.63 -13.52 2.06
CA TYR A 651 -25.02 -13.78 1.69
C TYR A 651 -25.71 -14.73 2.64
N ARG A 652 -26.87 -14.30 3.15
CA ARG A 652 -27.68 -15.06 4.11
C ARG A 652 -28.70 -15.97 3.42
N THR A 653 -29.17 -15.59 2.22
CA THR A 653 -30.09 -16.43 1.43
C THR A 653 -29.34 -17.34 0.46
N LEU A 654 -29.83 -18.57 0.29
CA LEU A 654 -29.22 -19.56 -0.61
C LEU A 654 -29.29 -19.12 -2.08
N GLY A 655 -30.37 -18.46 -2.50
CA GLY A 655 -30.53 -17.95 -3.86
C GLY A 655 -29.49 -16.90 -4.26
N GLN A 656 -29.19 -15.93 -3.37
CA GLN A 656 -28.19 -14.89 -3.65
C GLN A 656 -26.77 -15.46 -3.66
N SER A 657 -26.43 -16.39 -2.75
CA SER A 657 -25.15 -17.12 -2.79
C SER A 657 -24.98 -17.88 -4.11
N ILE A 658 -26.01 -18.60 -4.57
CA ILE A 658 -25.97 -19.34 -5.85
C ILE A 658 -25.81 -18.38 -7.02
N SER A 659 -26.51 -17.24 -7.01
CA SER A 659 -26.37 -16.22 -8.07
C SER A 659 -24.93 -15.70 -8.17
N MET A 660 -24.30 -15.41 -7.02
CA MET A 660 -22.90 -15.00 -6.97
C MET A 660 -21.96 -16.10 -7.48
N ILE A 661 -22.15 -17.35 -7.07
CA ILE A 661 -21.34 -18.48 -7.54
C ILE A 661 -21.49 -18.65 -9.07
N LYS A 662 -22.72 -18.56 -9.60
CA LYS A 662 -22.97 -18.59 -11.04
C LYS A 662 -22.22 -17.47 -11.77
N LEU A 663 -22.26 -16.24 -11.25
CA LEU A 663 -21.49 -15.12 -11.81
C LEU A 663 -19.99 -15.41 -11.80
N GLY A 664 -19.45 -15.95 -10.69
CA GLY A 664 -18.05 -16.36 -10.59
C GLY A 664 -17.66 -17.43 -11.63
N VAL A 665 -18.52 -18.42 -11.87
CA VAL A 665 -18.32 -19.44 -12.91
C VAL A 665 -18.33 -18.82 -14.31
N VAL A 666 -19.27 -17.92 -14.61
CA VAL A 666 -19.33 -17.21 -15.90
C VAL A 666 -18.05 -16.41 -16.14
N VAL A 667 -17.58 -15.67 -15.13
CA VAL A 667 -16.32 -14.91 -15.20
C VAL A 667 -15.13 -15.85 -15.41
N PHE A 668 -15.09 -17.00 -14.73
CA PHE A 668 -14.04 -18.00 -14.92
C PHE A 668 -14.03 -18.56 -16.35
N ILE A 669 -15.19 -18.88 -16.92
CA ILE A 669 -15.30 -19.33 -18.32
C ILE A 669 -14.82 -18.23 -19.28
N LEU A 670 -15.16 -16.97 -19.02
CA LEU A 670 -14.70 -15.82 -19.81
C LEU A 670 -13.17 -15.67 -19.74
N ILE A 671 -12.57 -15.82 -18.55
CA ILE A 671 -11.11 -15.81 -18.38
C ILE A 671 -10.47 -16.93 -19.20
N VAL A 672 -10.94 -18.17 -19.07
CA VAL A 672 -10.43 -19.32 -19.84
C VAL A 672 -10.55 -19.08 -21.34
N SER A 673 -11.68 -18.52 -21.79
CA SER A 673 -11.92 -18.18 -23.20
C SER A 673 -10.93 -17.14 -23.73
N ILE A 674 -10.64 -16.09 -22.94
CA ILE A 674 -9.63 -15.07 -23.28
C ILE A 674 -8.24 -15.70 -23.31
N LEU A 675 -7.89 -16.56 -22.35
CA LEU A 675 -6.60 -17.25 -22.33
C LEU A 675 -6.41 -18.15 -23.55
N LEU A 676 -7.44 -18.90 -23.94
CA LEU A 676 -7.43 -19.71 -25.16
C LEU A 676 -7.29 -18.84 -26.41
N LEU A 677 -7.94 -17.69 -26.45
CA LEU A 677 -7.84 -16.73 -27.55
C LEU A 677 -6.41 -16.19 -27.67
N VAL A 678 -5.82 -15.73 -26.56
CA VAL A 678 -4.43 -15.28 -26.50
C VAL A 678 -3.47 -16.38 -26.96
N TYR A 679 -3.67 -17.63 -26.51
CA TYR A 679 -2.86 -18.77 -26.92
C TYR A 679 -2.96 -19.05 -28.42
N ARG A 680 -4.17 -19.02 -28.98
CA ARG A 680 -4.42 -19.29 -30.41
C ARG A 680 -3.79 -18.23 -31.31
N PHE A 681 -3.86 -16.96 -30.92
CA PHE A 681 -3.18 -15.88 -31.62
C PHE A 681 -1.66 -15.91 -31.42
N GLY A 682 -1.15 -16.42 -30.30
CA GLY A 682 0.28 -16.67 -30.06
C GLY A 682 0.85 -17.67 -31.06
N LYS A 683 0.19 -18.83 -31.23
CA LYS A 683 0.62 -19.87 -32.17
C LYS A 683 0.67 -19.38 -33.64
N LYS A 684 -0.20 -18.44 -34.00
CA LYS A 684 -0.29 -17.89 -35.36
C LYS A 684 0.84 -16.88 -35.68
N GLY A 685 1.43 -16.25 -34.66
CA GLY A 685 2.58 -15.34 -34.81
C GLY A 685 3.90 -16.10 -35.00
N ASN A 686 4.16 -17.13 -34.18
CA ASN A 686 5.36 -17.95 -34.31
C ASN A 686 5.50 -18.65 -35.69
N LEU A 687 4.39 -18.98 -36.36
CA LEU A 687 4.39 -19.54 -37.72
C LEU A 687 4.82 -18.53 -38.80
N ILE A 688 4.76 -17.23 -38.50
CA ILE A 688 5.13 -16.14 -39.42
C ILE A 688 6.57 -15.69 -39.14
N ASP A 689 7.00 -15.72 -37.87
CA ASP A 689 8.35 -15.35 -37.45
C ASP A 689 9.41 -16.41 -37.85
N GLU A 690 9.05 -17.70 -37.90
CA GLU A 690 9.92 -18.78 -38.41
C GLU A 690 10.28 -18.63 -39.91
N GLU A 691 9.53 -17.86 -40.70
CA GLU A 691 9.86 -17.55 -42.11
C GLU A 691 10.74 -16.29 -42.27
N GLN A 692 10.95 -15.48 -41.22
CA GLN A 692 11.71 -14.21 -41.30
C GLN A 692 13.08 -14.25 -40.60
N GLU A 693 13.38 -15.26 -39.78
CA GLU A 693 14.64 -15.34 -39.03
C GLU A 693 15.87 -15.82 -39.82
N GLU A 694 15.75 -16.32 -41.06
CA GLU A 694 16.93 -16.65 -41.89
C GLU A 694 17.62 -15.44 -42.53
N GLY A 695 17.08 -14.22 -42.41
CA GLY A 695 17.49 -13.08 -43.24
C GLY A 695 18.27 -11.94 -42.60
N ASN A 696 18.45 -11.86 -41.28
CA ASN A 696 18.93 -10.61 -40.68
C ASN A 696 19.81 -10.77 -39.43
N ASN A 697 21.05 -11.21 -39.63
CA ASN A 697 22.12 -11.04 -38.65
C ASN A 697 22.89 -9.75 -38.94
N GLN A 698 22.44 -8.63 -38.35
CA GLN A 698 23.28 -7.45 -38.19
C GLN A 698 23.44 -7.13 -36.71
N GLN A 699 24.68 -7.31 -36.28
CA GLN A 699 25.22 -7.10 -34.95
C GLN A 699 25.10 -5.62 -34.57
N THR A 700 24.36 -5.33 -33.50
CA THR A 700 24.26 -3.98 -32.92
C THR A 700 25.03 -3.97 -31.60
N ASP A 701 26.17 -3.29 -31.59
CA ASP A 701 27.00 -3.13 -30.40
C ASP A 701 26.26 -2.29 -29.35
N THR A 702 26.10 -2.83 -28.14
CA THR A 702 25.44 -2.15 -27.03
C THR A 702 26.49 -1.48 -26.14
N GLU A 703 26.45 -0.14 -26.04
CA GLU A 703 27.29 0.60 -25.09
C GLU A 703 26.95 0.25 -23.62
N PRO A 704 27.95 0.21 -22.72
CA PRO A 704 27.73 -0.08 -21.32
C PRO A 704 26.97 1.06 -20.63
N ALA A 705 25.96 0.71 -19.84
CA ALA A 705 25.16 1.66 -19.07
C ALA A 705 26.05 2.47 -18.11
N SER A 706 26.10 3.79 -18.32
CA SER A 706 26.87 4.72 -17.48
C SER A 706 26.44 4.64 -16.00
N SER A 707 27.41 4.69 -15.09
CA SER A 707 27.24 4.66 -13.62
C SER A 707 26.22 5.69 -13.09
N ASN A 708 26.01 6.78 -13.82
CA ASN A 708 25.02 7.81 -13.50
C ASN A 708 23.55 7.35 -13.64
N LYS A 709 23.26 6.36 -14.50
CA LYS A 709 21.91 5.80 -14.71
C LYS A 709 21.50 4.89 -13.55
N LEU A 710 22.44 4.11 -13.01
CA LEU A 710 22.22 3.19 -11.90
C LEU A 710 21.89 3.93 -10.59
N GLU A 711 22.63 5.00 -10.27
CA GLU A 711 22.35 5.85 -9.10
C GLU A 711 20.99 6.57 -9.19
N SER A 712 20.56 6.98 -10.40
CA SER A 712 19.24 7.60 -10.56
C SER A 712 18.09 6.60 -10.40
N GLN A 713 18.34 5.32 -10.70
CA GLN A 713 17.34 4.25 -10.59
C GLN A 713 17.15 3.82 -9.14
N GLU A 714 18.24 3.61 -8.38
CA GLU A 714 18.16 3.31 -6.94
C GLU A 714 17.42 4.39 -6.14
N GLN A 715 17.58 5.66 -6.53
CA GLN A 715 16.90 6.79 -5.90
C GLN A 715 15.38 6.80 -6.19
N HIS A 716 14.97 6.42 -7.39
CA HIS A 716 13.55 6.31 -7.73
C HIS A 716 12.85 5.22 -6.90
N ASP A 717 13.51 4.09 -6.69
CA ASP A 717 12.96 2.94 -5.98
C ASP A 717 12.75 3.24 -4.48
N VAL A 718 13.70 3.90 -3.81
CA VAL A 718 13.57 4.28 -2.39
C VAL A 718 12.38 5.22 -2.15
N LEU A 719 12.13 6.15 -3.07
CA LEU A 719 11.01 7.09 -2.93
C LEU A 719 9.66 6.41 -3.12
N GLU A 720 9.57 5.42 -4.01
CA GLU A 720 8.38 4.60 -4.21
C GLU A 720 8.07 3.74 -2.98
N TYR A 721 9.11 3.17 -2.34
CA TYR A 721 9.01 2.45 -1.08
C TYR A 721 8.49 3.33 0.06
N LEU A 722 8.96 4.57 0.15
CA LEU A 722 8.49 5.52 1.15
C LEU A 722 7.00 5.86 0.95
N VAL A 723 6.58 6.11 -0.30
CA VAL A 723 5.16 6.34 -0.61
C VAL A 723 4.31 5.14 -0.19
N LEU A 724 4.76 3.90 -0.44
CA LEU A 724 4.06 2.70 0.00
C LEU A 724 3.90 2.64 1.53
N ILE A 725 4.98 2.87 2.30
CA ILE A 725 4.92 2.89 3.77
C ILE A 725 3.97 4.00 4.24
N GLY A 726 4.12 5.21 3.70
CA GLY A 726 3.28 6.35 4.04
C GLY A 726 1.80 6.09 3.72
N SER A 727 1.50 5.46 2.60
CA SER A 727 0.13 5.16 2.22
C SER A 727 -0.50 4.05 3.08
N ILE A 728 0.24 2.99 3.42
CA ILE A 728 -0.26 1.95 4.33
C ILE A 728 -0.41 2.51 5.75
N GLY A 729 0.58 3.26 6.22
CA GLY A 729 0.56 3.92 7.52
C GLY A 729 -0.61 4.91 7.68
N ALA A 730 -0.88 5.70 6.64
CA ALA A 730 -2.04 6.58 6.58
C ALA A 730 -3.34 5.76 6.60
N THR A 731 -3.38 4.63 5.89
CA THR A 731 -4.60 3.79 5.83
C THR A 731 -5.00 3.28 7.19
N VAL A 732 -4.05 2.70 7.92
CA VAL A 732 -4.35 2.09 9.22
C VAL A 732 -4.68 3.13 10.29
N THR A 733 -3.98 4.25 10.29
CA THR A 733 -4.22 5.33 11.27
C THR A 733 -5.51 6.10 10.97
N TYR A 734 -5.86 6.26 9.69
CA TYR A 734 -7.13 6.85 9.27
C TYR A 734 -8.30 5.99 9.72
N GLN A 735 -8.26 4.68 9.46
CA GLN A 735 -9.30 3.75 9.91
C GLN A 735 -9.41 3.69 11.44
N ALA A 736 -8.27 3.57 12.14
CA ALA A 736 -8.23 3.51 13.59
C ALA A 736 -8.69 4.82 14.27
N GLY A 737 -8.60 5.96 13.58
CA GLY A 737 -9.13 7.23 14.07
C GLY A 737 -10.66 7.27 14.14
N PHE A 738 -11.35 6.50 13.30
CA PHE A 738 -12.82 6.40 13.28
C PHE A 738 -13.38 5.20 14.02
N ALA A 739 -12.52 4.30 14.47
CA ALA A 739 -12.85 3.16 15.31
C ALA A 739 -11.79 3.08 16.43
N PRO A 740 -11.87 3.98 17.43
CA PRO A 740 -10.93 3.97 18.52
C PRO A 740 -11.02 2.65 19.31
N PRO A 741 -9.92 2.25 19.97
CA PRO A 741 -9.88 1.05 20.79
C PRO A 741 -10.98 1.10 21.86
N ARG A 742 -11.46 -0.09 22.23
CA ARG A 742 -12.63 -0.31 23.12
C ARG A 742 -13.99 0.03 22.52
N GLY A 743 -14.05 0.44 21.26
CA GLY A 743 -15.30 0.63 20.53
C GLY A 743 -16.12 1.83 21.00
N PHE A 744 -17.43 1.75 20.79
CA PHE A 744 -18.39 2.82 21.00
C PHE A 744 -19.53 2.38 21.89
N TRP A 745 -20.14 3.34 22.58
CA TRP A 745 -21.40 3.11 23.27
C TRP A 745 -22.51 2.75 22.26
N PRO A 746 -23.28 1.68 22.52
CA PRO A 746 -24.29 1.18 21.59
C PRO A 746 -25.65 1.88 21.74
N ASP A 747 -25.95 2.49 22.90
CA ASP A 747 -27.20 3.18 23.20
C ASP A 747 -26.98 4.54 23.91
N ASP A 748 -28.04 5.36 23.98
CA ASP A 748 -28.07 6.61 24.73
C ASP A 748 -28.49 6.30 26.18
N SER A 749 -27.56 5.80 26.99
CA SER A 749 -27.80 5.43 28.38
C SER A 749 -26.65 5.89 29.30
N ASP A 750 -26.92 5.95 30.61
CA ASP A 750 -25.92 6.21 31.67
C ASP A 750 -25.03 7.46 31.49
N GLY A 751 -25.56 8.49 30.82
CA GLY A 751 -24.86 9.77 30.60
C GLY A 751 -23.92 9.80 29.40
N HIS A 752 -23.94 8.74 28.59
CA HIS A 752 -23.20 8.62 27.33
C HIS A 752 -24.15 8.61 26.14
N ALA A 753 -23.64 8.94 24.95
CA ALA A 753 -24.41 8.96 23.72
C ALA A 753 -23.89 7.89 22.73
N VAL A 754 -24.77 7.36 21.89
CA VAL A 754 -24.39 6.38 20.85
C VAL A 754 -23.27 6.92 19.98
N GLY A 755 -22.26 6.08 19.77
CA GLY A 755 -21.11 6.41 18.96
C GLY A 755 -20.05 7.24 19.69
N ASP A 756 -20.24 7.57 20.97
CA ASP A 756 -19.16 8.11 21.79
C ASP A 756 -18.13 7.02 22.14
N PRO A 757 -16.82 7.33 22.11
CA PRO A 757 -15.78 6.34 22.39
C PRO A 757 -15.79 5.88 23.86
N VAL A 758 -15.96 4.57 24.10
CA VAL A 758 -15.97 4.00 25.47
C VAL A 758 -14.66 4.30 26.22
N LEU A 759 -13.52 4.27 25.52
CA LEU A 759 -12.21 4.57 26.11
C LEU A 759 -12.14 5.99 26.70
N ARG A 760 -12.87 6.97 26.12
CA ARG A 760 -12.87 8.36 26.59
C ARG A 760 -13.42 8.46 28.01
N ASP A 761 -14.49 7.72 28.26
CA ASP A 761 -15.25 7.79 29.49
C ASP A 761 -14.63 6.90 30.57
N MET A 762 -14.05 5.76 30.19
CA MET A 762 -13.31 4.88 31.11
C MET A 762 -11.95 5.43 31.53
N ASN A 763 -11.18 5.95 30.57
CA ASN A 763 -9.83 6.43 30.84
C ASN A 763 -9.46 7.56 29.87
N GLY A 764 -9.86 8.77 30.23
CA GLY A 764 -9.58 9.97 29.45
C GLY A 764 -8.08 10.23 29.20
N TYR A 765 -7.18 9.72 30.05
CA TYR A 765 -5.73 9.84 29.81
C TYR A 765 -5.27 8.94 28.65
N LEU A 766 -5.62 7.66 28.67
CA LEU A 766 -5.28 6.71 27.58
C LEU A 766 -5.93 7.12 26.27
N TYR A 767 -7.17 7.61 26.32
CA TYR A 767 -7.86 8.18 25.16
C TYR A 767 -7.07 9.32 24.51
N ARG A 768 -6.63 10.32 25.30
CA ARG A 768 -5.84 11.45 24.81
C ARG A 768 -4.49 11.01 24.25
N LEU A 769 -3.83 10.06 24.93
CA LEU A 769 -2.54 9.52 24.51
C LEU A 769 -2.65 8.75 23.19
N TYR A 770 -3.68 7.91 23.05
CA TYR A 770 -4.00 7.19 21.82
C TYR A 770 -4.18 8.14 20.65
N PHE A 771 -5.07 9.13 20.79
CA PHE A 771 -5.38 10.04 19.70
C PHE A 771 -4.23 10.98 19.35
N PHE A 772 -3.40 11.37 20.31
CA PHE A 772 -2.17 12.10 20.05
C PHE A 772 -1.25 11.28 19.13
N PHE A 773 -0.88 10.07 19.55
CA PHE A 773 0.04 9.22 18.81
C PHE A 773 -0.51 8.75 17.45
N ASN A 774 -1.79 8.34 17.39
CA ASN A 774 -2.42 7.91 16.14
C ASN A 774 -2.50 9.06 15.12
N THR A 775 -2.84 10.26 15.58
CA THR A 775 -2.89 11.45 14.71
C THR A 775 -1.52 11.87 14.24
N THR A 776 -0.52 11.83 15.11
CA THR A 776 0.86 12.10 14.73
C THR A 776 1.34 11.09 13.68
N ALA A 777 1.03 9.80 13.83
CA ALA A 777 1.33 8.78 12.81
C ALA A 777 0.57 9.03 11.50
N PHE A 778 -0.70 9.43 11.55
CA PHE A 778 -1.49 9.79 10.37
C PHE A 778 -0.91 10.98 9.61
N LEU A 779 -0.58 12.07 10.32
CA LEU A 779 0.01 13.28 9.72
C LEU A 779 1.41 13.01 9.14
N ALA A 780 2.22 12.22 9.84
CA ALA A 780 3.53 11.80 9.36
C ALA A 780 3.40 10.99 8.06
N SER A 781 2.48 10.03 8.05
CA SER A 781 2.19 9.16 6.90
C SER A 781 1.63 9.94 5.70
N SER A 782 0.71 10.87 5.93
CA SER A 782 0.17 11.78 4.90
C SER A 782 1.27 12.69 4.33
N SER A 783 2.20 13.17 5.18
CA SER A 783 3.35 13.95 4.73
C SER A 783 4.29 13.14 3.84
N ILE A 784 4.54 11.87 4.17
CA ILE A 784 5.33 10.95 3.33
C ILE A 784 4.64 10.73 1.98
N MET A 785 3.33 10.50 1.99
CA MET A 785 2.53 10.30 0.78
C MET A 785 2.57 11.53 -0.16
N ASN A 786 2.67 12.74 0.41
CA ASN A 786 2.72 14.00 -0.34
C ASN A 786 4.13 14.46 -0.76
N SER A 787 5.18 13.81 -0.25
CA SER A 787 6.56 14.20 -0.50
C SER A 787 6.95 14.18 -1.98
N GLY A 788 6.38 13.27 -2.79
CA GLY A 788 6.68 13.15 -4.22
C GLY A 788 6.19 14.33 -5.07
N PRO A 789 4.88 14.62 -5.11
CA PRO A 789 4.32 15.74 -5.87
C PRO A 789 4.80 17.10 -5.37
N LEU A 790 4.89 17.28 -4.05
CA LEU A 790 5.35 18.53 -3.43
C LEU A 790 6.78 18.87 -3.87
N MET A 791 7.66 17.88 -4.00
CA MET A 791 9.03 18.08 -4.48
C MET A 791 9.11 18.54 -5.94
N ILE A 792 8.17 18.13 -6.79
CA ILE A 792 8.11 18.58 -8.19
C ILE A 792 7.66 20.05 -8.25
N VAL A 793 6.59 20.39 -7.51
CA VAL A 793 6.04 21.75 -7.45
C VAL A 793 7.06 22.72 -6.87
N VAL A 794 7.71 22.34 -5.77
CA VAL A 794 8.79 23.12 -5.14
C VAL A 794 9.99 23.28 -6.08
N GLY A 795 10.41 22.23 -6.77
CA GLY A 795 11.50 22.28 -7.74
C GLY A 795 11.23 23.27 -8.88
N LYS A 796 10.00 23.27 -9.41
CA LYS A 796 9.55 24.20 -10.46
C LYS A 796 9.48 25.66 -9.96
N PHE A 797 8.86 25.89 -8.80
CA PHE A 797 8.71 27.24 -8.24
C PHE A 797 10.06 27.90 -7.88
N LEU A 798 11.09 27.09 -7.60
CA LEU A 798 12.42 27.58 -7.24
C LEU A 798 13.40 27.70 -8.40
N GLY A 799 13.03 27.27 -9.61
CA GLY A 799 13.91 27.29 -10.78
C GLY A 799 15.16 26.41 -10.62
N MET A 800 15.09 25.32 -9.85
CA MET A 800 16.24 24.45 -9.61
C MET A 800 16.48 23.51 -10.81
N THR A 801 17.71 23.49 -11.35
CA THR A 801 18.11 22.59 -12.43
C THR A 801 18.23 21.13 -11.93
N LYS A 802 17.97 20.15 -12.82
CA LYS A 802 18.06 18.69 -12.54
C LYS A 802 19.37 18.26 -11.83
N ARG A 803 20.48 18.96 -12.10
CA ARG A 803 21.81 18.69 -11.52
C ARG A 803 21.91 19.06 -10.03
N THR A 804 21.33 20.20 -9.63
CA THR A 804 21.35 20.70 -8.24
C THR A 804 20.43 19.89 -7.32
N MET A 805 19.38 19.29 -7.89
CA MET A 805 18.54 18.31 -7.19
C MET A 805 19.34 17.04 -6.83
N LYS A 806 20.25 16.58 -7.71
CA LYS A 806 21.02 15.33 -7.52
C LYS A 806 21.97 15.37 -6.31
N GLU A 807 22.65 16.49 -6.06
CA GLU A 807 23.55 16.66 -4.88
C GLU A 807 22.79 16.93 -3.57
N LYS A 808 21.65 17.64 -3.62
CA LYS A 808 20.80 17.92 -2.44
C LYS A 808 19.91 16.74 -2.02
N ASN A 809 19.83 15.67 -2.83
CA ASN A 809 19.02 14.48 -2.57
C ASN A 809 19.40 13.74 -1.27
N GLN A 810 20.66 13.76 -0.82
CA GLN A 810 21.06 13.03 0.40
C GLN A 810 20.49 13.66 1.69
N ILE A 811 20.31 14.99 1.70
CA ILE A 811 19.63 15.73 2.78
C ILE A 811 18.12 15.48 2.68
N LEU A 812 17.57 15.39 1.47
CA LEU A 812 16.15 15.12 1.22
C LEU A 812 15.73 13.71 1.68
N TYR A 813 16.54 12.68 1.43
CA TYR A 813 16.31 11.34 1.99
C TYR A 813 16.31 11.36 3.53
N THR A 814 17.19 12.17 4.13
CA THR A 814 17.25 12.32 5.59
C THR A 814 16.00 13.05 6.11
N ALA A 815 15.45 14.01 5.35
CA ALA A 815 14.21 14.71 5.67
C ALA A 815 12.96 13.82 5.55
N LEU A 816 12.92 12.86 4.61
CA LEU A 816 11.83 11.86 4.49
C LEU A 816 11.93 10.71 5.52
N GLN A 817 13.13 10.43 6.05
CA GLN A 817 13.31 9.39 7.09
C GLN A 817 12.72 9.81 8.45
N ALA A 818 12.73 11.10 8.78
CA ALA A 818 12.20 11.60 10.06
C ALA A 818 10.68 11.34 10.23
N PRO A 819 9.81 11.63 9.24
CA PRO A 819 8.41 11.21 9.28
C PRO A 819 8.20 9.71 9.45
N THR A 820 9.08 8.87 8.90
CA THR A 820 8.94 7.40 9.01
C THR A 820 9.20 6.91 10.43
N VAL A 821 10.18 7.51 11.11
CA VAL A 821 10.42 7.25 12.54
C VAL A 821 9.26 7.74 13.38
N LEU A 822 8.74 8.94 13.08
CA LEU A 822 7.59 9.50 13.77
C LEU A 822 6.33 8.65 13.58
N PHE A 823 6.15 8.08 12.39
CA PHE A 823 5.14 7.07 12.10
C PHE A 823 5.31 5.82 12.98
N ALA A 824 6.49 5.20 13.02
CA ALA A 824 6.73 4.00 13.81
C ALA A 824 6.50 4.23 15.32
N VAL A 825 6.98 5.36 15.85
CA VAL A 825 6.76 5.76 17.25
C VAL A 825 5.28 6.05 17.52
N GLY A 826 4.60 6.73 16.60
CA GLY A 826 3.17 7.01 16.71
C GLY A 826 2.31 5.76 16.67
N ILE A 827 2.59 4.80 15.79
CA ILE A 827 1.90 3.50 15.76
C ILE A 827 2.10 2.74 17.08
N LEU A 828 3.32 2.65 17.59
CA LEU A 828 3.60 1.95 18.85
C LEU A 828 2.94 2.63 20.05
N GLY A 829 3.01 3.96 20.12
CA GLY A 829 2.39 4.73 21.19
C GLY A 829 0.87 4.59 21.20
N ALA A 830 0.25 4.64 20.02
CA ALA A 830 -1.18 4.41 19.86
C ALA A 830 -1.56 2.97 20.21
N TYR A 831 -0.80 1.98 19.72
CA TYR A 831 -1.03 0.57 20.01
C TYR A 831 -0.93 0.28 21.52
N ALA A 832 0.11 0.78 22.18
CA ALA A 832 0.32 0.62 23.62
C ALA A 832 -0.82 1.27 24.43
N ALA A 833 -1.24 2.48 24.08
CA ALA A 833 -2.36 3.14 24.73
C ALA A 833 -3.69 2.39 24.51
N GLY A 834 -3.93 1.95 23.28
CA GLY A 834 -5.19 1.35 22.85
C GLY A 834 -5.40 -0.10 23.29
N SER A 835 -4.35 -0.92 23.27
CA SER A 835 -4.41 -2.35 23.61
C SER A 835 -4.37 -2.63 25.12
N SER A 836 -4.13 -1.60 25.94
CA SER A 836 -4.02 -1.73 27.39
C SER A 836 -5.38 -2.04 28.06
N SER A 837 -5.66 -3.33 28.26
CA SER A 837 -6.86 -3.81 28.97
C SER A 837 -6.47 -4.75 30.12
N GLY A 838 -5.94 -4.14 31.19
CA GLY A 838 -5.50 -4.85 32.41
C GLY A 838 -4.12 -5.52 32.30
N TRP A 839 -3.37 -5.50 33.41
CA TRP A 839 -1.91 -5.80 33.62
C TRP A 839 -0.99 -4.57 33.65
N ASN A 840 0.22 -4.74 34.19
CA ASN A 840 1.21 -3.70 34.50
C ASN A 840 1.71 -2.98 33.23
N ASN A 841 0.84 -2.11 32.68
CA ASN A 841 0.86 -1.56 31.33
C ASN A 841 2.15 -0.83 30.97
N TYR A 842 2.86 -0.28 31.95
CA TYR A 842 4.11 0.44 31.74
C TYR A 842 5.26 -0.50 31.34
N ILE A 843 5.29 -1.72 31.89
CA ILE A 843 6.35 -2.70 31.58
C ILE A 843 6.13 -3.29 30.19
N PHE A 844 4.89 -3.67 29.87
CA PHE A 844 4.54 -4.21 28.55
C PHE A 844 4.72 -3.16 27.44
N SER A 845 4.22 -1.93 27.64
CA SER A 845 4.41 -0.83 26.69
C SER A 845 5.89 -0.43 26.56
N GLY A 846 6.62 -0.38 27.67
CA GLY A 846 8.06 -0.11 27.67
C GLY A 846 8.87 -1.19 26.94
N ALA A 847 8.51 -2.47 27.10
CA ALA A 847 9.15 -3.59 26.41
C ALA A 847 8.86 -3.60 24.90
N LEU A 848 7.70 -3.11 24.44
CA LEU A 848 7.38 -2.96 23.02
C LEU A 848 8.17 -1.82 22.35
N ILE A 849 8.38 -0.72 23.09
CA ILE A 849 8.98 0.51 22.56
C ILE A 849 10.52 0.47 22.62
N ALA A 850 11.10 -0.16 23.66
CA ALA A 850 12.54 -0.17 23.91
C ALA A 850 13.40 -0.74 22.76
N PRO A 851 13.06 -1.87 22.11
CA PRO A 851 13.87 -2.42 21.01
C PRO A 851 13.92 -1.50 19.79
N VAL A 852 12.79 -0.88 19.45
CA VAL A 852 12.65 0.04 18.32
C VAL A 852 13.42 1.33 18.60
N LEU A 853 13.25 1.92 19.79
CA LEU A 853 14.03 3.09 20.21
C LEU A 853 15.53 2.78 20.28
N LEU A 854 15.93 1.62 20.81
CA LEU A 854 17.33 1.21 20.88
C LEU A 854 17.94 1.13 19.47
N ILE A 855 17.24 0.56 18.49
CA ILE A 855 17.72 0.46 17.11
C ILE A 855 17.72 1.83 16.42
N ILE A 856 16.73 2.69 16.67
CA ILE A 856 16.71 4.09 16.19
C ILE A 856 17.91 4.86 16.74
N VAL A 857 18.19 4.73 18.04
CA VAL A 857 19.33 5.38 18.72
C VAL A 857 20.67 4.83 18.22
N LEU A 858 20.76 3.52 18.00
CA LEU A 858 21.95 2.86 17.43
C LEU A 858 22.11 3.15 15.93
N SER A 859 21.06 3.63 15.24
CA SER A 859 21.17 4.12 13.88
C SER A 859 22.03 5.40 13.89
N SER A 860 23.22 5.31 13.29
CA SER A 860 24.28 6.31 13.42
C SER A 860 23.92 7.75 13.00
N ARG A 861 22.78 7.96 12.33
CA ARG A 861 22.35 9.28 11.81
C ARG A 861 21.52 10.06 12.83
N VAL A 862 20.64 9.41 13.59
CA VAL A 862 19.87 10.04 14.68
C VAL A 862 20.78 10.36 15.85
N SER A 863 21.68 9.43 16.23
CA SER A 863 22.71 9.70 17.23
C SER A 863 23.56 10.93 16.87
N LYS A 864 23.98 11.08 15.61
CA LYS A 864 24.70 12.28 15.15
C LYS A 864 23.85 13.55 15.23
N LEU A 865 22.57 13.49 14.86
CA LEU A 865 21.67 14.65 14.91
C LEU A 865 21.39 15.10 16.35
N VAL A 866 21.10 14.15 17.24
CA VAL A 866 20.86 14.37 18.67
C VAL A 866 22.12 14.90 19.35
N VAL A 867 23.30 14.35 19.04
CA VAL A 867 24.57 14.87 19.55
C VAL A 867 24.84 16.28 19.03
N LYS A 868 24.50 16.58 17.76
CA LYS A 868 24.65 17.93 17.19
C LYS A 868 23.71 18.95 17.85
N MET A 869 22.46 18.56 18.14
CA MET A 869 21.49 19.37 18.88
C MET A 869 21.86 19.53 20.35
N ALA A 870 22.32 18.47 21.01
CA ALA A 870 22.78 18.52 22.40
C ALA A 870 24.01 19.44 22.54
N ASN A 871 24.94 19.39 21.60
CA ASN A 871 26.08 20.29 21.57
C ASN A 871 25.65 21.76 21.31
N HIS A 872 24.63 22.00 20.48
CA HIS A 872 24.07 23.34 20.30
C HIS A 872 23.37 23.87 21.55
N LEU A 873 22.63 23.02 22.28
CA LEU A 873 21.99 23.39 23.55
C LEU A 873 23.00 23.63 24.66
N LYS A 874 24.13 22.93 24.64
CA LYS A 874 25.21 23.13 25.61
C LYS A 874 25.94 24.45 25.40
N VAL A 875 26.15 24.85 24.14
CA VAL A 875 26.70 26.17 23.78
C VAL A 875 25.74 27.30 24.17
N VAL A 876 24.43 27.10 24.06
CA VAL A 876 23.42 28.10 24.48
C VAL A 876 23.22 28.14 26.01
N SER A 877 23.67 27.13 26.76
CA SER A 877 23.67 27.17 28.23
C SER A 877 24.98 27.66 28.84
N GLU A 878 26.03 27.77 28.02
CA GLU A 878 27.35 28.31 28.42
C GLU A 878 27.54 29.78 27.99
N ASP A 879 26.64 30.32 27.17
CA ASP A 879 26.39 31.76 26.95
C ASP A 879 25.24 32.25 27.86
#